data_AF-K9TK42-F1
#
_entry.id   AF-K9TK42-F1
#
_cell.length_a   1.000
_cell.length_b   1.000
_cell.length_c   1.000
_cell.angle_alpha   90.00
_cell.angle_beta   90.00
_cell.angle_gamma   90.00
#
_symmetry.space_group_name_H-M   'P 1'
#
loop_
_entity.id
_entity.type
_entity.pdbx_description
1 polymer ?
#
loop_
_entity_poly.entity_id
_entity_poly.type
_entity_poly.pdbx_seq_one_letter_code
_entity_poly.pdbx_strand_id
1 'polypeptide(L)'
;MKRIVLIAGFESFNADLYRQAAQVAIARCPELGIRVFSDKDLTAKPEEVATALKQADVFFASLIFDYDCVMGLREKVQEIPIRLVFESALELMSLTQLGKFAIGDKPKGMPKPVQFILSKFSSGREEDKLAGYISFLKTGPKLLKYVPVQKVQDLRNWLIIYGYWNAGGAENVAAMCWTLAEKYLGLTVGEIPPPVETPNMGLLHPNYSGYFESPRQYLDWYRTQHLSLNNPVVGILLYRKHVITQQPYIPQLIKQFEEAGLIPLPIFINGVEGHVAVRDWMTSADETRQRQQGNNLTRSLSSEAVEVDAIVSTIGFPLVGGPAGSMEAGRQIEVAKGILAAKNLPYFIAAPLLIQDIHSWTRQGIGGLQSVVLYALPELDGAIDTVPLGGLVGEDIYLIPERVKRLTGRIKSWIELRKAPPANRKIAIIVYGFPPGYGATGTAALLNVPRSLLNFLQSLKDNGYTVGDLPEDGEELIQRVKVADESPVETKLTRSQGIIPTKVNIKTLDKWLGYLLTRRIEKQWKSFRDTGIKTYGDDYAIGGIRLGNIWIGVQPPLGISGDPIRLMFERDMTPHPQYAAFYKWLQHDFKAQALVHFGMHGTVEWLPGSPLGNTGYSWPDILLGNLPNLYIYAANNPSESILAKRRGYGVLISHNVPPYGRAGLYKEMVLLRELIGEYREDPGKNSALREAIAQKIVDIGLDMDCPFTEAKKLGIDFTPETARMFSPEVLNPYFITIYDYLQVVEQRLFSSGLHTLGEPPNISALKSYLDAYFDQNFDEELVEELATGNSPESLSQLIQNPDEAVQICQLLKQTPDEMTNLLRGLNGEYIPPAPGGDLLRDGPGVLPTGRNIHALDPYRMPSPAAYSRGQEIAKKIIAQHQQETGQYPETVAVMLWGLDIIKTRGESLAILLELVGAKPIKEGTGRIVRYELQPLDQVGHPRIDILANLSGIFRDSFVNIIELLDDLFLRATEADEPEDQNFIRKHALALKSQGIENVSARLFSNPAGDFGSLVNDQVIESNWESGDELAQTWQSRNAFSYGRKDKGKARPEVLQQLLKTSDRIIQEIDSVEYGLTDIQEYYANTGGLKRAAETQSGKKVTASLIESFSKDTTPRKLEDLLRLEYRTKLLNPKWAESMANQGSGGAYEISQRMTALIGWGGTVDFKDNWVYDGASETYAFDPEMANKLRKANPEAFRNIVGRMLEAHGRGFWNPDPDKLEKLQALYSVTEDEIEGVAME
;
A
#
# COMPACT_ATOMS: atom_id res chain seq x y z
N MET A 1 -36.88 -26.25 32.20
CA MET A 1 -37.12 -25.49 30.95
C MET A 1 -35.92 -25.73 30.06
N LYS A 2 -36.14 -26.21 28.83
CA LYS A 2 -35.05 -26.49 27.88
C LYS A 2 -34.60 -25.21 27.20
N ARG A 3 -33.30 -25.02 26.99
CA ARG A 3 -32.75 -23.72 26.58
C ARG A 3 -31.87 -23.78 25.35
N ILE A 4 -32.15 -22.90 24.39
CA ILE A 4 -31.32 -22.63 23.21
C ILE A 4 -30.64 -21.28 23.40
N VAL A 5 -29.32 -21.26 23.28
CA VAL A 5 -28.54 -20.01 23.18
C VAL A 5 -28.05 -19.87 21.74
N LEU A 6 -28.51 -18.82 21.07
CA LEU A 6 -28.14 -18.47 19.71
C LEU A 6 -27.20 -17.27 19.73
N ILE A 7 -26.02 -17.39 19.13
CA ILE A 7 -25.06 -16.30 18.96
C ILE A 7 -24.76 -16.11 17.48
N ALA A 8 -25.10 -14.96 16.90
CA ALA A 8 -24.82 -14.65 15.50
C ALA A 8 -23.79 -13.50 15.39
N GLY A 9 -22.66 -13.76 14.75
CA GLY A 9 -21.64 -12.74 14.46
C GLY A 9 -21.79 -12.16 13.07
N PHE A 10 -21.19 -10.99 12.81
CA PHE A 10 -21.30 -10.28 11.51
C PHE A 10 -22.73 -10.00 11.03
N GLU A 11 -23.71 -10.20 11.89
CA GLU A 11 -25.15 -10.14 11.59
C GLU A 11 -25.91 -9.44 12.71
N SER A 12 -25.26 -8.51 13.40
CA SER A 12 -25.93 -7.71 14.44
C SER A 12 -27.20 -7.04 13.90
N PHE A 13 -27.25 -6.72 12.60
CA PHE A 13 -28.43 -6.21 11.89
C PHE A 13 -29.60 -7.18 11.70
N ASN A 14 -29.42 -8.46 12.01
CA ASN A 14 -30.48 -9.45 12.07
C ASN A 14 -30.85 -9.83 13.51
N ALA A 15 -30.22 -9.25 14.54
CA ALA A 15 -30.42 -9.67 15.93
C ALA A 15 -31.88 -9.52 16.37
N ASP A 16 -32.55 -8.41 16.03
CA ASP A 16 -33.98 -8.24 16.29
C ASP A 16 -34.86 -9.25 15.56
N LEU A 17 -34.54 -9.58 14.30
CA LEU A 17 -35.23 -10.64 13.55
C LEU A 17 -35.10 -11.98 14.27
N TYR A 18 -33.92 -12.31 14.79
CA TYR A 18 -33.70 -13.53 15.54
C TYR A 18 -34.43 -13.51 16.89
N ARG A 19 -34.50 -12.37 17.58
CA ARG A 19 -35.31 -12.20 18.80
C ARG A 19 -36.80 -12.38 18.51
N GLN A 20 -37.31 -11.86 17.41
CA GLN A 20 -38.70 -12.06 16.96
C GLN A 20 -38.96 -13.53 16.62
N ALA A 21 -38.06 -14.19 15.89
CA ALA A 21 -38.16 -15.62 15.61
C ALA A 21 -38.18 -16.46 16.89
N ALA A 22 -37.35 -16.09 17.87
CA ALA A 22 -37.34 -16.69 19.20
C ALA A 22 -38.69 -16.52 19.91
N GLN A 23 -39.28 -15.32 19.89
CA GLN A 23 -40.61 -15.07 20.48
C GLN A 23 -41.70 -15.92 19.80
N VAL A 24 -41.70 -16.00 18.47
CA VAL A 24 -42.63 -16.86 17.70
C VAL A 24 -42.46 -18.32 18.10
N ALA A 25 -41.22 -18.78 18.24
CA ALA A 25 -40.94 -20.15 18.63
C ALA A 25 -41.43 -20.47 20.05
N ILE A 26 -41.17 -19.58 21.02
CA ILE A 26 -41.58 -19.69 22.42
C ILE A 26 -43.10 -19.62 22.57
N ALA A 27 -43.79 -18.75 21.82
CA ALA A 27 -45.23 -18.62 21.89
C ALA A 27 -45.95 -19.92 21.53
N ARG A 28 -45.39 -20.72 20.60
CA ARG A 28 -45.90 -22.04 20.23
C ARG A 28 -45.42 -23.16 21.17
N CYS A 29 -44.29 -22.98 21.85
CA CYS A 29 -43.70 -23.95 22.76
C CYS A 29 -43.20 -23.27 24.05
N PRO A 30 -44.09 -22.99 25.04
CA PRO A 30 -43.73 -22.22 26.23
C PRO A 30 -42.68 -22.88 27.14
N GLU A 31 -42.45 -24.19 26.98
CA GLU A 31 -41.43 -24.96 27.71
C GLU A 31 -40.00 -24.75 27.16
N LEU A 32 -39.88 -24.10 26.01
CA LEU A 32 -38.64 -23.73 25.36
C LEU A 32 -38.24 -22.31 25.77
N GLY A 33 -37.01 -22.14 26.24
CA GLY A 33 -36.37 -20.84 26.43
C GLY A 33 -35.35 -20.59 25.32
N ILE A 34 -35.38 -19.41 24.70
CA ILE A 34 -34.41 -19.02 23.67
C ILE A 34 -33.79 -17.68 24.05
N ARG A 35 -32.46 -17.63 24.07
CA ARG A 35 -31.67 -16.39 24.26
C ARG A 35 -30.86 -16.12 23.00
N VAL A 36 -30.93 -14.89 22.52
CA VAL A 36 -30.26 -14.43 21.30
C VAL A 36 -29.22 -13.39 21.68
N PHE A 37 -27.99 -13.61 21.25
CA PHE A 37 -26.86 -12.70 21.40
C PHE A 37 -26.20 -12.45 20.04
N SER A 38 -25.45 -11.37 19.97
CA SER A 38 -24.51 -11.07 18.88
C SER A 38 -23.07 -11.35 19.32
N ASP A 39 -22.14 -11.36 18.38
CA ASP A 39 -20.70 -11.31 18.66
C ASP A 39 -20.31 -10.12 19.55
N LYS A 40 -20.95 -8.96 19.38
CA LYS A 40 -20.74 -7.77 20.24
C LYS A 40 -21.09 -8.02 21.71
N ASP A 41 -22.10 -8.86 21.99
CA ASP A 41 -22.47 -9.18 23.37
C ASP A 41 -21.40 -10.02 24.09
N LEU A 42 -20.53 -10.72 23.36
CA LEU A 42 -19.43 -11.51 23.94
C LEU A 42 -18.44 -10.62 24.70
N THR A 43 -18.24 -9.39 24.24
CA THR A 43 -17.35 -8.42 24.85
C THR A 43 -18.10 -7.39 25.69
N ALA A 44 -19.29 -6.95 25.25
CA ALA A 44 -20.08 -5.95 25.97
C ALA A 44 -20.83 -6.50 27.19
N LYS A 45 -21.23 -7.78 27.16
CA LYS A 45 -22.03 -8.45 28.20
C LYS A 45 -21.51 -9.85 28.54
N PRO A 46 -20.20 -10.01 28.83
CA PRO A 46 -19.56 -11.32 28.97
C PRO A 46 -20.20 -12.18 30.06
N GLU A 47 -20.63 -11.58 31.17
CA GLU A 47 -21.26 -12.26 32.31
C GLU A 47 -22.68 -12.79 31.96
N GLU A 48 -23.45 -12.01 31.21
CA GLU A 48 -24.80 -12.41 30.78
C GLU A 48 -24.72 -13.59 29.80
N VAL A 49 -23.82 -13.50 28.83
CA VAL A 49 -23.59 -14.59 27.87
C VAL A 49 -23.08 -15.84 28.60
N ALA A 50 -22.11 -15.71 29.49
CA ALA A 50 -21.58 -16.84 30.26
C ALA A 50 -22.67 -17.52 31.10
N THR A 51 -23.55 -16.74 31.74
CA THR A 51 -24.68 -17.26 32.51
C THR A 51 -25.67 -18.01 31.62
N ALA A 52 -25.98 -17.48 30.45
CA ALA A 52 -26.86 -18.14 29.48
C ALA A 52 -26.28 -19.47 28.98
N LEU A 53 -24.98 -19.49 28.63
CA LEU A 53 -24.29 -20.68 28.14
C LEU A 53 -24.21 -21.79 29.18
N LYS A 54 -23.95 -21.46 30.47
CA LYS A 54 -23.94 -22.44 31.57
C LYS A 54 -25.26 -23.20 31.73
N GLN A 55 -26.36 -22.61 31.30
CA GLN A 55 -27.70 -23.18 31.45
C GLN A 55 -28.30 -23.67 30.13
N ALA A 56 -27.50 -23.75 29.06
CA ALA A 56 -27.95 -24.09 27.72
C ALA A 56 -28.01 -25.62 27.51
N ASP A 57 -29.09 -26.10 26.89
CA ASP A 57 -29.16 -27.46 26.33
C ASP A 57 -28.65 -27.48 24.88
N VAL A 58 -28.81 -26.37 24.15
CA VAL A 58 -28.37 -26.19 22.77
C VAL A 58 -27.57 -24.91 22.65
N PHE A 59 -26.37 -25.02 22.09
CA PHE A 59 -25.58 -23.89 21.61
C PHE A 59 -25.67 -23.81 20.09
N PHE A 60 -26.08 -22.66 19.59
CA PHE A 60 -26.10 -22.34 18.18
C PHE A 60 -25.20 -21.14 17.92
N ALA A 61 -24.27 -21.25 16.98
CA ALA A 61 -23.43 -20.14 16.55
C ALA A 61 -23.31 -20.04 15.03
N SER A 62 -23.25 -18.81 14.53
CA SER A 62 -22.99 -18.53 13.11
C SER A 62 -22.10 -17.31 12.94
N LEU A 63 -21.19 -17.33 11.95
CA LEU A 63 -20.36 -16.18 11.56
C LEU A 63 -19.51 -15.55 12.70
N ILE A 64 -18.98 -16.39 13.60
CA ILE A 64 -18.07 -15.96 14.68
C ILE A 64 -16.61 -16.18 14.24
N PHE A 65 -15.84 -15.10 14.09
CA PHE A 65 -14.48 -15.15 13.53
C PHE A 65 -13.40 -14.48 14.38
N ASP A 66 -13.76 -13.71 15.42
CA ASP A 66 -12.77 -13.10 16.30
C ASP A 66 -12.09 -14.19 17.14
N TYR A 67 -10.76 -14.28 17.06
CA TYR A 67 -10.01 -15.42 17.59
C TYR A 67 -10.16 -15.56 19.11
N ASP A 68 -10.05 -14.47 19.86
CA ASP A 68 -10.18 -14.50 21.33
C ASP A 68 -11.61 -14.86 21.74
N CYS A 69 -12.61 -14.31 21.05
CA CYS A 69 -14.01 -14.71 21.24
C CYS A 69 -14.25 -16.18 20.89
N VAL A 70 -13.67 -16.67 19.79
CA VAL A 70 -13.77 -18.06 19.33
C VAL A 70 -13.18 -19.00 20.35
N MET A 71 -11.97 -18.73 20.84
CA MET A 71 -11.29 -19.56 21.83
C MET A 71 -12.00 -19.51 23.18
N GLY A 72 -12.41 -18.33 23.64
CA GLY A 72 -13.19 -18.17 24.87
C GLY A 72 -14.57 -18.86 24.81
N LEU A 73 -15.24 -18.84 23.64
CA LEU A 73 -16.47 -19.60 23.43
C LEU A 73 -16.19 -21.10 23.40
N ARG A 74 -15.15 -21.53 22.70
CA ARG A 74 -14.77 -22.94 22.59
C ARG A 74 -14.58 -23.56 23.97
N GLU A 75 -13.96 -22.87 24.91
CA GLU A 75 -13.84 -23.33 26.30
C GLU A 75 -15.20 -23.43 27.01
N LYS A 76 -16.06 -22.42 26.87
CA LYS A 76 -17.34 -22.33 27.58
C LYS A 76 -18.43 -23.28 27.06
N VAL A 77 -18.38 -23.67 25.78
CA VAL A 77 -19.47 -24.45 25.14
C VAL A 77 -19.16 -25.93 24.98
N GLN A 78 -17.96 -26.37 25.33
CA GLN A 78 -17.53 -27.78 25.21
C GLN A 78 -18.36 -28.78 26.02
N GLU A 79 -19.03 -28.33 27.08
CA GLU A 79 -19.88 -29.20 27.90
C GLU A 79 -21.35 -29.22 27.44
N ILE A 80 -21.73 -28.33 26.51
CA ILE A 80 -23.11 -28.25 26.00
C ILE A 80 -23.35 -29.45 25.06
N PRO A 81 -24.41 -30.25 25.27
CA PRO A 81 -24.58 -31.54 24.59
C PRO A 81 -24.93 -31.41 23.12
N ILE A 82 -25.65 -30.36 22.73
CA ILE A 82 -26.02 -30.08 21.34
C ILE A 82 -25.35 -28.78 20.92
N ARG A 83 -24.49 -28.85 19.91
CA ARG A 83 -23.71 -27.72 19.41
C ARG A 83 -23.85 -27.65 17.90
N LEU A 84 -24.37 -26.54 17.40
CA LEU A 84 -24.55 -26.29 15.99
C LEU A 84 -23.77 -25.03 15.64
N VAL A 85 -22.65 -25.20 14.96
CA VAL A 85 -21.80 -24.08 14.57
C VAL A 85 -21.72 -24.05 13.04
N PHE A 86 -22.25 -22.99 12.45
CA PHE A 86 -22.28 -22.78 11.01
C PHE A 86 -21.37 -21.61 10.62
N GLU A 87 -20.72 -21.69 9.47
CA GLU A 87 -20.04 -20.55 8.82
C GLU A 87 -19.16 -19.71 9.78
N SER A 88 -18.44 -20.32 10.72
CA SER A 88 -17.63 -19.64 11.74
C SER A 88 -16.17 -20.06 11.62
N ALA A 89 -15.30 -19.59 12.53
CA ALA A 89 -13.93 -20.09 12.62
C ALA A 89 -13.89 -21.62 12.74
N LEU A 90 -12.89 -22.25 12.10
CA LEU A 90 -12.78 -23.72 12.03
C LEU A 90 -12.68 -24.35 13.43
N GLU A 91 -12.02 -23.65 14.33
CA GLU A 91 -11.84 -23.98 15.74
C GLU A 91 -13.18 -24.05 16.48
N LEU A 92 -14.17 -23.23 16.13
CA LEU A 92 -15.51 -23.30 16.71
C LEU A 92 -16.37 -24.33 15.96
N MET A 93 -16.28 -24.37 14.63
CA MET A 93 -17.03 -25.32 13.79
C MET A 93 -16.75 -26.78 14.16
N SER A 94 -15.53 -27.10 14.57
CA SER A 94 -15.13 -28.45 14.96
C SER A 94 -15.91 -28.99 16.17
N LEU A 95 -16.50 -28.11 17.00
CA LEU A 95 -17.34 -28.48 18.15
C LEU A 95 -18.75 -28.94 17.75
N THR A 96 -19.14 -28.80 16.48
CA THR A 96 -20.47 -29.20 16.01
C THR A 96 -20.76 -30.65 16.38
N GLN A 97 -21.83 -30.85 17.16
CA GLN A 97 -22.31 -32.12 17.67
C GLN A 97 -23.84 -32.12 17.68
N LEU A 98 -24.44 -33.06 16.95
CA LEU A 98 -25.87 -33.30 16.94
C LEU A 98 -26.12 -34.80 17.00
N GLY A 99 -26.58 -35.31 18.14
CA GLY A 99 -26.71 -36.77 18.35
C GLY A 99 -25.36 -37.47 18.16
N LYS A 100 -25.28 -38.43 17.23
CA LYS A 100 -24.04 -39.13 16.83
C LYS A 100 -23.25 -38.42 15.71
N PHE A 101 -23.81 -37.38 15.09
CA PHE A 101 -23.10 -36.61 14.07
C PHE A 101 -22.18 -35.59 14.74
N ALA A 102 -20.91 -35.58 14.33
CA ALA A 102 -19.88 -34.67 14.82
C ALA A 102 -18.92 -34.30 13.68
N ILE A 103 -18.42 -33.05 13.67
CA ILE A 103 -17.37 -32.62 12.72
C ILE A 103 -15.98 -33.00 13.27
N GLY A 104 -15.68 -32.59 14.51
CA GLY A 104 -14.41 -32.87 15.21
C GLY A 104 -13.22 -32.06 14.69
N ASP A 105 -12.12 -32.01 15.46
CA ASP A 105 -10.92 -31.21 15.14
C ASP A 105 -10.12 -31.75 13.94
N LYS A 106 -10.29 -33.04 13.61
CA LYS A 106 -9.81 -33.66 12.38
C LYS A 106 -11.02 -34.26 11.67
N PRO A 107 -11.63 -33.57 10.71
CA PRO A 107 -12.82 -34.09 10.04
C PRO A 107 -12.47 -35.40 9.35
N LYS A 108 -13.06 -36.51 9.84
CA LYS A 108 -13.10 -37.76 9.07
C LYS A 108 -13.91 -37.40 7.82
N GLY A 109 -13.24 -37.23 6.68
CA GLY A 109 -13.86 -36.71 5.45
C GLY A 109 -15.22 -37.32 5.13
N MET A 110 -16.05 -36.57 4.39
CA MET A 110 -17.45 -36.95 4.12
C MET A 110 -17.59 -38.42 3.68
N PRO A 111 -18.63 -39.15 4.14
CA PRO A 111 -18.84 -40.55 3.74
C PRO A 111 -18.78 -40.71 2.22
N LYS A 112 -18.16 -41.79 1.71
CA LYS A 112 -18.00 -42.06 0.26
C LYS A 112 -19.27 -41.84 -0.59
N PRO A 113 -20.50 -42.20 -0.14
CA PRO A 113 -21.73 -41.91 -0.88
C PRO A 113 -22.00 -40.42 -1.08
N VAL A 114 -21.62 -39.57 -0.12
CA VAL A 114 -21.77 -38.11 -0.17
C VAL A 114 -20.73 -37.50 -1.11
N GLN A 115 -19.49 -38.00 -1.10
CA GLN A 115 -18.44 -37.60 -2.05
C GLN A 115 -18.84 -37.89 -3.51
N PHE A 116 -19.46 -39.04 -3.76
CA PHE A 116 -19.97 -39.41 -5.09
C PHE A 116 -21.12 -38.53 -5.58
N ILE A 117 -21.98 -38.04 -4.67
CA ILE A 117 -23.06 -37.12 -5.02
C ILE A 117 -22.51 -35.72 -5.29
N LEU A 118 -21.57 -35.23 -4.47
CA LEU A 118 -20.92 -33.92 -4.66
C LEU A 118 -20.25 -33.77 -6.02
N SER A 119 -19.62 -34.82 -6.55
CA SER A 119 -18.99 -34.79 -7.88
C SER A 119 -19.99 -34.58 -9.03
N LYS A 120 -21.29 -34.77 -8.78
CA LYS A 120 -22.37 -34.48 -9.75
C LYS A 120 -22.86 -33.02 -9.72
N PHE A 121 -22.55 -32.26 -8.67
CA PHE A 121 -22.94 -30.85 -8.50
C PHE A 121 -21.80 -29.86 -8.78
N SER A 122 -20.55 -30.33 -8.90
CA SER A 122 -19.43 -29.53 -9.38
C SER A 122 -19.31 -29.63 -10.91
N SER A 123 -19.28 -28.49 -11.62
CA SER A 123 -19.20 -28.39 -13.09
C SER A 123 -17.86 -28.86 -13.70
N GLY A 124 -17.01 -29.55 -12.94
CA GLY A 124 -15.64 -29.90 -13.30
C GLY A 124 -14.63 -28.75 -13.18
N ARG A 125 -15.09 -27.50 -13.03
CA ARG A 125 -14.25 -26.31 -12.77
C ARG A 125 -13.99 -26.14 -11.27
N GLU A 126 -12.78 -25.72 -10.90
CA GLU A 126 -12.38 -25.63 -9.49
C GLU A 126 -13.09 -24.49 -8.75
N GLU A 127 -13.26 -23.36 -9.40
CA GLU A 127 -13.91 -22.15 -8.86
C GLU A 127 -15.40 -22.36 -8.56
N ASP A 128 -16.05 -23.28 -9.26
CA ASP A 128 -17.47 -23.59 -9.07
C ASP A 128 -17.69 -24.63 -7.94
N LYS A 129 -16.62 -25.23 -7.38
CA LYS A 129 -16.73 -26.28 -6.34
C LYS A 129 -17.43 -25.78 -5.08
N LEU A 130 -17.14 -24.55 -4.63
CA LEU A 130 -17.77 -23.96 -3.44
C LEU A 130 -19.26 -23.68 -3.67
N ALA A 131 -19.62 -23.11 -4.83
CA ALA A 131 -21.01 -22.92 -5.23
C ALA A 131 -21.77 -24.27 -5.34
N GLY A 132 -21.12 -25.28 -5.92
CA GLY A 132 -21.63 -26.65 -6.00
C GLY A 132 -21.82 -27.31 -4.62
N TYR A 133 -20.91 -27.06 -3.67
CA TYR A 133 -21.02 -27.52 -2.29
C TYR A 133 -22.22 -26.88 -1.56
N ILE A 134 -22.43 -25.57 -1.70
CA ILE A 134 -23.61 -24.89 -1.12
C ILE A 134 -24.90 -25.42 -1.74
N SER A 135 -24.93 -25.65 -3.06
CA SER A 135 -26.05 -26.29 -3.75
C SER A 135 -26.34 -27.71 -3.22
N PHE A 136 -25.28 -28.47 -2.90
CA PHE A 136 -25.41 -29.77 -2.25
C PHE A 136 -26.00 -29.67 -0.85
N LEU A 137 -25.59 -28.72 -0.01
CA LEU A 137 -26.13 -28.58 1.35
C LEU A 137 -27.66 -28.39 1.35
N LYS A 138 -28.23 -27.77 0.31
CA LYS A 138 -29.69 -27.61 0.13
C LYS A 138 -30.38 -28.85 -0.42
N THR A 139 -29.77 -29.54 -1.39
CA THR A 139 -30.38 -30.72 -2.04
C THR A 139 -30.15 -32.01 -1.24
N GLY A 140 -29.15 -32.00 -0.35
CA GLY A 140 -28.73 -33.11 0.51
C GLY A 140 -29.87 -33.79 1.27
N PRO A 141 -30.75 -33.06 1.99
CA PRO A 141 -31.93 -33.65 2.63
C PRO A 141 -32.84 -34.44 1.69
N LYS A 142 -33.04 -33.95 0.45
CA LYS A 142 -33.88 -34.57 -0.58
C LYS A 142 -33.18 -35.80 -1.20
N LEU A 143 -31.85 -35.86 -1.19
CA LEU A 143 -31.03 -36.96 -1.72
C LEU A 143 -30.78 -38.07 -0.69
N LEU A 144 -30.67 -37.72 0.60
CA LEU A 144 -30.45 -38.68 1.69
C LEU A 144 -31.66 -39.55 2.01
N LYS A 145 -32.84 -39.25 1.44
CA LYS A 145 -34.05 -40.11 1.57
C LYS A 145 -33.85 -41.51 0.98
N TYR A 146 -32.84 -41.70 0.13
CA TYR A 146 -32.48 -42.97 -0.48
C TYR A 146 -31.40 -43.75 0.30
N VAL A 147 -30.91 -43.23 1.43
CA VAL A 147 -29.92 -43.87 2.30
C VAL A 147 -30.61 -44.45 3.55
N PRO A 148 -30.28 -45.68 4.02
CA PRO A 148 -30.93 -46.28 5.19
C PRO A 148 -30.90 -45.39 6.45
N VAL A 149 -32.09 -45.07 6.95
CA VAL A 149 -32.37 -44.05 7.99
C VAL A 149 -31.50 -44.22 9.25
N GLN A 150 -31.31 -45.46 9.71
CA GLN A 150 -30.61 -45.75 10.98
C GLN A 150 -29.12 -45.35 10.98
N LYS A 151 -28.47 -45.16 9.82
CA LYS A 151 -27.03 -44.83 9.74
C LYS A 151 -26.73 -43.35 9.55
N VAL A 152 -27.70 -42.53 9.13
CA VAL A 152 -27.49 -41.12 8.76
C VAL A 152 -28.54 -40.15 9.30
N GLN A 153 -29.40 -40.58 10.25
CA GLN A 153 -30.51 -39.78 10.78
C GLN A 153 -30.05 -38.43 11.33
N ASP A 154 -28.96 -38.41 12.11
CA ASP A 154 -28.46 -37.17 12.72
C ASP A 154 -27.85 -36.22 11.69
N LEU A 155 -27.14 -36.74 10.69
CA LEU A 155 -26.66 -35.96 9.53
C LEU A 155 -27.83 -35.38 8.72
N ARG A 156 -28.89 -36.17 8.51
CA ARG A 156 -30.11 -35.70 7.84
C ARG A 156 -30.79 -34.59 8.62
N ASN A 157 -30.91 -34.73 9.93
CA ASN A 157 -31.48 -33.70 10.80
C ASN A 157 -30.59 -32.43 10.81
N TRP A 158 -29.26 -32.57 10.83
CA TRP A 158 -28.33 -31.46 10.72
C TRP A 158 -28.52 -30.69 9.40
N LEU A 159 -28.66 -31.38 8.26
CA LEU A 159 -28.93 -30.75 6.97
C LEU A 159 -30.31 -30.08 6.90
N ILE A 160 -31.33 -30.62 7.59
CA ILE A 160 -32.66 -29.98 7.68
C ILE A 160 -32.56 -28.67 8.49
N ILE A 161 -31.90 -28.71 9.64
CA ILE A 161 -31.67 -27.55 10.50
C ILE A 161 -30.88 -26.48 9.74
N TYR A 162 -29.80 -26.88 9.07
CA TYR A 162 -29.05 -26.01 8.17
C TYR A 162 -29.92 -25.46 7.04
N GLY A 163 -30.81 -26.28 6.46
CA GLY A 163 -31.75 -25.88 5.43
C GLY A 163 -32.64 -24.71 5.87
N TYR A 164 -33.17 -24.74 7.09
CA TYR A 164 -33.91 -23.62 7.67
C TYR A 164 -33.01 -22.40 7.90
N TRP A 165 -31.82 -22.58 8.48
CA TRP A 165 -30.89 -21.46 8.71
C TRP A 165 -30.48 -20.75 7.42
N ASN A 166 -30.13 -21.52 6.38
CA ASN A 166 -29.75 -21.01 5.06
C ASN A 166 -30.95 -20.39 4.32
N ALA A 167 -32.16 -20.93 4.49
CA ALA A 167 -33.36 -20.32 3.93
C ALA A 167 -33.60 -18.93 4.52
N GLY A 168 -33.25 -18.74 5.81
CA GLY A 168 -33.24 -17.46 6.52
C GLY A 168 -34.64 -16.86 6.73
N GLY A 169 -34.71 -15.70 7.39
CA GLY A 169 -35.99 -15.09 7.77
C GLY A 169 -36.59 -15.67 9.06
N ALA A 170 -37.47 -14.90 9.70
CA ALA A 170 -37.95 -15.20 11.05
C ALA A 170 -38.73 -16.53 11.14
N GLU A 171 -39.53 -16.84 10.13
CA GLU A 171 -40.35 -18.07 10.08
C GLU A 171 -39.47 -19.33 10.02
N ASN A 172 -38.43 -19.31 9.18
CA ASN A 172 -37.51 -20.43 9.06
C ASN A 172 -36.67 -20.61 10.33
N VAL A 173 -36.21 -19.53 10.96
CA VAL A 173 -35.47 -19.60 12.24
C VAL A 173 -36.38 -20.14 13.37
N ALA A 174 -37.66 -19.76 13.40
CA ALA A 174 -38.62 -20.34 14.34
C ALA A 174 -38.84 -21.85 14.09
N ALA A 175 -38.97 -22.25 12.83
CA ALA A 175 -39.10 -23.66 12.44
C ALA A 175 -37.84 -24.49 12.74
N MET A 176 -36.65 -23.89 12.62
CA MET A 176 -35.38 -24.47 13.06
C MET A 176 -35.41 -24.78 14.57
N CYS A 177 -35.84 -23.82 15.38
CA CYS A 177 -35.97 -23.98 16.83
C CYS A 177 -37.01 -25.05 17.20
N TRP A 178 -38.15 -25.12 16.51
CA TRP A 178 -39.12 -26.19 16.70
C TRP A 178 -38.56 -27.56 16.32
N THR A 179 -37.80 -27.65 15.22
CA THR A 179 -37.15 -28.89 14.80
C THR A 179 -36.17 -29.41 15.87
N LEU A 180 -35.42 -28.51 16.51
CA LEU A 180 -34.55 -28.84 17.64
C LEU A 180 -35.34 -29.28 18.87
N ALA A 181 -36.41 -28.56 19.19
CA ALA A 181 -37.29 -28.85 20.31
C ALA A 181 -37.92 -30.25 20.22
N GLU A 182 -38.48 -30.60 19.06
CA GLU A 182 -39.10 -31.91 18.80
C GLU A 182 -38.09 -33.06 18.85
N LYS A 183 -37.02 -32.93 18.05
CA LYS A 183 -36.17 -34.08 17.71
C LYS A 183 -35.10 -34.38 18.75
N TYR A 184 -34.66 -33.38 19.52
CA TYR A 184 -33.52 -33.53 20.44
C TYR A 184 -33.80 -33.07 21.87
N LEU A 185 -34.81 -32.22 22.10
CA LEU A 185 -35.15 -31.75 23.44
C LEU A 185 -36.38 -32.46 24.05
N GLY A 186 -37.05 -33.31 23.26
CA GLY A 186 -38.20 -34.10 23.71
C GLY A 186 -39.46 -33.26 23.97
N LEU A 187 -39.56 -32.08 23.36
CA LEU A 187 -40.69 -31.18 23.52
C LEU A 187 -41.73 -31.41 22.44
N THR A 188 -43.00 -31.22 22.75
CA THR A 188 -44.08 -31.26 21.76
C THR A 188 -44.20 -29.89 21.09
N VAL A 189 -43.92 -29.86 19.79
CA VAL A 189 -44.20 -28.74 18.91
C VAL A 189 -45.15 -29.27 17.85
N GLY A 190 -46.21 -28.52 17.52
CA GLY A 190 -47.16 -28.95 16.49
C GLY A 190 -46.52 -29.07 15.11
N GLU A 191 -47.33 -29.06 14.05
CA GLU A 191 -46.82 -29.16 12.68
C GLU A 191 -45.72 -28.10 12.39
N ILE A 192 -44.54 -28.59 11.99
CA ILE A 192 -43.39 -27.76 11.61
C ILE A 192 -43.49 -27.51 10.10
N PRO A 193 -43.67 -26.25 9.65
CA PRO A 193 -43.79 -25.95 8.23
C PRO A 193 -42.48 -26.26 7.48
N PRO A 194 -42.53 -26.65 6.19
CA PRO A 194 -41.32 -26.80 5.39
C PRO A 194 -40.59 -25.45 5.22
N PRO A 195 -39.27 -25.45 4.91
CA PRO A 195 -38.54 -24.21 4.69
C PRO A 195 -39.17 -23.37 3.59
N VAL A 196 -39.37 -22.08 3.85
CA VAL A 196 -39.75 -21.10 2.82
C VAL A 196 -38.54 -20.86 1.93
N GLU A 197 -38.57 -21.39 0.71
CA GLU A 197 -37.44 -21.33 -0.23
C GLU A 197 -37.39 -19.97 -0.96
N THR A 198 -36.19 -19.36 -1.00
CA THR A 198 -35.87 -18.23 -1.89
C THR A 198 -34.80 -18.69 -2.89
N PRO A 199 -34.83 -18.26 -4.17
CA PRO A 199 -33.81 -18.62 -5.16
C PRO A 199 -32.39 -18.40 -4.63
N ASN A 200 -31.42 -19.18 -5.12
CA ASN A 200 -30.00 -19.00 -4.75
C ASN A 200 -29.44 -17.72 -5.37
N MET A 201 -29.88 -17.43 -6.58
CA MET A 201 -29.55 -16.26 -7.36
C MET A 201 -30.83 -15.81 -8.06
N GLY A 202 -31.04 -14.50 -8.12
CA GLY A 202 -32.23 -13.91 -8.72
C GLY A 202 -32.16 -12.40 -8.66
N LEU A 203 -33.23 -11.73 -9.08
CA LEU A 203 -33.36 -10.28 -9.01
C LEU A 203 -34.62 -9.88 -8.26
N LEU A 204 -34.63 -8.65 -7.74
CA LEU A 204 -35.79 -8.09 -7.06
C LEU A 204 -36.00 -6.62 -7.44
N HIS A 205 -37.23 -6.14 -7.27
CA HIS A 205 -37.53 -4.72 -7.32
C HIS A 205 -38.54 -4.36 -6.22
N PRO A 206 -38.44 -3.20 -5.54
CA PRO A 206 -39.42 -2.79 -4.54
C PRO A 206 -40.87 -2.67 -5.06
N ASN A 207 -41.05 -2.53 -6.38
CA ASN A 207 -42.35 -2.43 -7.03
C ASN A 207 -42.82 -3.75 -7.67
N TYR A 208 -42.10 -4.86 -7.45
CA TYR A 208 -42.44 -6.18 -7.96
C TYR A 208 -42.63 -7.16 -6.80
N SER A 209 -43.72 -7.92 -6.83
CA SER A 209 -43.99 -8.95 -5.82
C SER A 209 -43.29 -10.25 -6.21
N GLY A 210 -42.26 -10.63 -5.45
CA GLY A 210 -41.49 -11.86 -5.67
C GLY A 210 -40.10 -11.59 -6.26
N TYR A 211 -39.55 -12.59 -6.95
CA TYR A 211 -38.21 -12.55 -7.51
C TYR A 211 -38.24 -12.87 -9.01
N PHE A 212 -37.32 -12.27 -9.75
CA PHE A 212 -37.07 -12.63 -11.14
C PHE A 212 -36.01 -13.74 -11.21
N GLU A 213 -36.18 -14.66 -12.14
CA GLU A 213 -35.29 -15.81 -12.32
C GLU A 213 -34.20 -15.56 -13.36
N SER A 214 -34.34 -14.50 -14.18
CA SER A 214 -33.34 -14.10 -15.16
C SER A 214 -33.17 -12.57 -15.27
N PRO A 215 -31.97 -12.08 -15.62
CA PRO A 215 -31.73 -10.65 -15.86
C PRO A 215 -32.60 -10.08 -16.98
N ARG A 216 -32.83 -10.85 -18.04
CA ARG A 216 -33.67 -10.46 -19.17
C ARG A 216 -35.12 -10.25 -18.76
N GLN A 217 -35.68 -11.18 -17.98
CA GLN A 217 -37.04 -11.05 -17.43
C GLN A 217 -37.19 -9.77 -16.59
N TYR A 218 -36.22 -9.47 -15.73
CA TYR A 218 -36.20 -8.24 -14.95
C TYR A 218 -36.15 -7.00 -15.83
N LEU A 219 -35.25 -6.98 -16.82
CA LEU A 219 -35.03 -5.79 -17.65
C LEU A 219 -36.23 -5.52 -18.58
N ASP A 220 -36.84 -6.57 -19.12
CA ASP A 220 -38.07 -6.45 -19.92
C ASP A 220 -39.22 -5.90 -19.06
N TRP A 221 -39.41 -6.42 -17.85
CA TRP A 221 -40.37 -5.85 -16.90
C TRP A 221 -40.06 -4.38 -16.58
N TYR A 222 -38.81 -4.06 -16.25
CA TYR A 222 -38.39 -2.71 -15.87
C TYR A 222 -38.72 -1.69 -16.97
N ARG A 223 -38.49 -2.06 -18.24
CA ARG A 223 -38.80 -1.24 -19.42
C ARG A 223 -40.30 -1.03 -19.64
N THR A 224 -41.17 -1.92 -19.17
CA THR A 224 -42.62 -1.69 -19.21
C THR A 224 -43.09 -0.67 -18.16
N GLN A 225 -42.35 -0.53 -17.06
CA GLN A 225 -42.72 0.35 -15.95
C GLN A 225 -42.14 1.77 -16.09
N HIS A 226 -41.06 1.93 -16.87
CA HIS A 226 -40.32 3.19 -16.98
C HIS A 226 -40.23 3.67 -18.44
N LEU A 227 -40.55 4.95 -18.67
CA LEU A 227 -40.59 5.54 -20.02
C LEU A 227 -39.21 5.81 -20.65
N SER A 228 -38.13 5.86 -19.85
CA SER A 228 -36.76 6.13 -20.34
C SER A 228 -36.01 4.84 -20.65
N LEU A 229 -35.90 4.50 -21.93
CA LEU A 229 -35.29 3.25 -22.41
C LEU A 229 -33.77 3.34 -22.68
N ASN A 230 -33.17 4.54 -22.64
CA ASN A 230 -31.78 4.78 -23.07
C ASN A 230 -30.77 4.97 -21.91
N ASN A 231 -31.21 4.77 -20.67
CA ASN A 231 -30.33 4.93 -19.51
C ASN A 231 -29.32 3.76 -19.41
N PRO A 232 -28.09 4.00 -18.91
CA PRO A 232 -27.11 2.94 -18.71
C PRO A 232 -27.56 1.87 -17.71
N VAL A 233 -27.25 0.61 -17.97
CA VAL A 233 -27.59 -0.53 -17.09
C VAL A 233 -26.41 -0.86 -16.19
N VAL A 234 -26.62 -0.93 -14.88
CA VAL A 234 -25.57 -1.21 -13.89
C VAL A 234 -25.88 -2.49 -13.14
N GLY A 235 -25.00 -3.50 -13.26
CA GLY A 235 -25.08 -4.73 -12.48
C GLY A 235 -24.77 -4.45 -11.01
N ILE A 236 -25.70 -4.75 -10.10
CA ILE A 236 -25.52 -4.56 -8.66
C ILE A 236 -25.58 -5.92 -7.98
N LEU A 237 -24.44 -6.40 -7.44
CA LEU A 237 -24.41 -7.63 -6.67
C LEU A 237 -24.83 -7.35 -5.23
N LEU A 238 -25.90 -8.00 -4.80
CA LEU A 238 -26.49 -7.92 -3.47
C LEU A 238 -26.25 -9.20 -2.68
N TYR A 239 -26.10 -9.08 -1.37
CA TYR A 239 -26.04 -10.25 -0.50
C TYR A 239 -27.45 -10.81 -0.27
N ARG A 240 -27.69 -12.07 -0.66
CA ARG A 240 -29.00 -12.73 -0.55
C ARG A 240 -29.52 -12.70 0.88
N LYS A 241 -28.64 -12.79 1.88
CA LYS A 241 -29.06 -12.75 3.28
C LYS A 241 -29.73 -11.42 3.65
N HIS A 242 -29.31 -10.32 3.05
CA HIS A 242 -29.95 -9.02 3.26
C HIS A 242 -31.30 -8.92 2.52
N VAL A 243 -31.42 -9.58 1.37
CA VAL A 243 -32.68 -9.66 0.61
C VAL A 243 -33.74 -10.47 1.37
N ILE A 244 -33.39 -11.66 1.86
CA ILE A 244 -34.34 -12.53 2.58
C ILE A 244 -34.76 -11.95 3.93
N THR A 245 -33.89 -11.18 4.60
CA THR A 245 -34.24 -10.45 5.83
C THR A 245 -34.83 -9.07 5.56
N GLN A 246 -35.11 -8.76 4.29
CA GLN A 246 -35.80 -7.53 3.85
C GLN A 246 -35.13 -6.25 4.37
N GLN A 247 -33.81 -6.21 4.31
CA GLN A 247 -33.04 -5.07 4.82
C GLN A 247 -33.48 -3.77 4.12
N PRO A 248 -33.83 -2.72 4.90
CA PRO A 248 -34.52 -1.52 4.38
C PRO A 248 -33.66 -0.69 3.45
N TYR A 249 -32.34 -0.88 3.48
CA TYR A 249 -31.40 -0.18 2.61
C TYR A 249 -31.51 -0.60 1.14
N ILE A 250 -31.95 -1.83 0.83
CA ILE A 250 -31.96 -2.36 -0.55
C ILE A 250 -32.93 -1.59 -1.44
N PRO A 251 -34.22 -1.37 -1.05
CA PRO A 251 -35.13 -0.50 -1.79
C PRO A 251 -34.60 0.93 -1.96
N GLN A 252 -33.90 1.46 -0.95
CA GLN A 252 -33.35 2.82 -1.01
C GLN A 252 -32.22 2.91 -2.04
N LEU A 253 -31.33 1.92 -2.04
CA LEU A 253 -30.24 1.82 -3.01
C LEU A 253 -30.76 1.76 -4.45
N ILE A 254 -31.74 0.88 -4.71
CA ILE A 254 -32.35 0.73 -6.04
C ILE A 254 -32.94 2.08 -6.50
N LYS A 255 -33.78 2.71 -5.68
CA LYS A 255 -34.42 4.00 -6.02
C LYS A 255 -33.40 5.11 -6.29
N GLN A 256 -32.33 5.18 -5.52
CA GLN A 256 -31.30 6.21 -5.72
C GLN A 256 -30.52 6.01 -7.03
N PHE A 257 -30.34 4.78 -7.50
CA PHE A 257 -29.81 4.52 -8.84
C PHE A 257 -30.78 5.00 -9.93
N GLU A 258 -32.08 4.73 -9.78
CA GLU A 258 -33.12 5.20 -10.72
C GLU A 258 -33.16 6.74 -10.77
N GLU A 259 -33.15 7.40 -9.61
CA GLU A 259 -33.10 8.87 -9.48
C GLU A 259 -31.85 9.48 -10.11
N ALA A 260 -30.72 8.76 -10.10
CA ALA A 260 -29.49 9.16 -10.76
C ALA A 260 -29.51 8.97 -12.29
N GLY A 261 -30.60 8.39 -12.84
CA GLY A 261 -30.73 8.09 -14.26
C GLY A 261 -29.95 6.85 -14.70
N LEU A 262 -29.73 5.90 -13.79
CA LEU A 262 -29.14 4.59 -14.06
C LEU A 262 -30.24 3.51 -13.93
N ILE A 263 -30.17 2.46 -14.74
CA ILE A 263 -31.05 1.29 -14.60
C ILE A 263 -30.34 0.29 -13.69
N PRO A 264 -30.78 0.12 -12.42
CA PRO A 264 -30.19 -0.87 -11.55
C PRO A 264 -30.58 -2.28 -12.02
N LEU A 265 -29.62 -3.18 -12.10
CA LEU A 265 -29.81 -4.63 -12.29
C LEU A 265 -29.41 -5.36 -11.00
N PRO A 266 -30.30 -5.41 -9.98
CA PRO A 266 -30.00 -5.91 -8.64
C PRO A 266 -30.04 -7.44 -8.59
N ILE A 267 -28.87 -8.07 -8.70
CA ILE A 267 -28.71 -9.52 -8.64
C ILE A 267 -28.29 -9.91 -7.22
N PHE A 268 -29.10 -10.69 -6.52
CA PHE A 268 -28.72 -11.23 -5.21
C PHE A 268 -28.08 -12.61 -5.33
N ILE A 269 -27.07 -12.90 -4.50
CA ILE A 269 -26.30 -14.15 -4.46
C ILE A 269 -26.00 -14.60 -3.02
N ASN A 270 -25.68 -15.87 -2.78
CA ASN A 270 -25.30 -16.35 -1.43
C ASN A 270 -23.92 -15.82 -0.98
N GLY A 271 -23.14 -15.24 -1.89
CA GLY A 271 -21.89 -14.54 -1.61
C GLY A 271 -20.68 -15.11 -2.34
N VAL A 272 -20.71 -16.39 -2.75
CA VAL A 272 -19.61 -17.05 -3.48
C VAL A 272 -19.88 -17.16 -4.98
N GLU A 273 -21.10 -16.86 -5.43
CA GLU A 273 -21.55 -16.95 -6.83
C GLU A 273 -21.37 -15.64 -7.62
N GLY A 274 -20.60 -14.68 -7.10
CA GLY A 274 -20.39 -13.38 -7.76
C GLY A 274 -19.79 -13.55 -9.16
N HIS A 275 -18.79 -14.41 -9.27
CA HIS A 275 -18.18 -14.78 -10.54
C HIS A 275 -19.17 -15.44 -11.50
N VAL A 276 -20.10 -16.27 -11.01
CA VAL A 276 -21.14 -16.89 -11.84
C VAL A 276 -22.11 -15.84 -12.37
N ALA A 277 -22.58 -14.93 -11.52
CA ALA A 277 -23.49 -13.85 -11.93
C ALA A 277 -22.85 -12.96 -13.00
N VAL A 278 -21.61 -12.52 -12.78
CA VAL A 278 -20.90 -11.67 -13.75
C VAL A 278 -20.60 -12.43 -15.04
N ARG A 279 -20.06 -13.65 -14.93
CA ARG A 279 -19.66 -14.48 -16.09
C ARG A 279 -20.85 -14.85 -16.96
N ASP A 280 -21.92 -15.37 -16.35
CA ASP A 280 -22.98 -16.08 -17.07
C ASP A 280 -24.26 -15.25 -17.28
N TRP A 281 -24.55 -14.27 -16.42
CA TRP A 281 -25.81 -13.49 -16.45
C TRP A 281 -25.63 -12.05 -16.96
N MET A 282 -24.40 -11.56 -17.05
CA MET A 282 -24.08 -10.25 -17.61
C MET A 282 -23.22 -10.40 -18.85
N THR A 283 -23.35 -9.48 -19.80
CA THR A 283 -22.41 -9.32 -20.92
C THR A 283 -22.10 -7.83 -21.12
N SER A 284 -21.19 -7.52 -22.02
CA SER A 284 -20.88 -6.14 -22.42
C SER A 284 -20.97 -6.00 -23.94
N ALA A 285 -21.03 -4.75 -24.42
CA ALA A 285 -20.94 -4.46 -25.85
C ALA A 285 -19.64 -5.00 -26.46
N ASP A 286 -18.54 -5.01 -25.70
CA ASP A 286 -17.24 -5.49 -26.15
C ASP A 286 -17.22 -7.02 -26.24
N GLU A 287 -17.67 -7.72 -25.19
CA GLU A 287 -17.80 -9.17 -25.21
C GLU A 287 -18.73 -9.62 -26.36
N THR A 288 -19.87 -8.97 -26.53
CA THR A 288 -20.82 -9.28 -27.61
C THR A 288 -20.16 -9.14 -28.99
N ARG A 289 -19.38 -8.08 -29.20
CA ARG A 289 -18.62 -7.86 -30.45
C ARG A 289 -17.55 -8.93 -30.66
N GLN A 290 -16.75 -9.25 -29.64
CA GLN A 290 -15.73 -10.29 -29.69
C GLN A 290 -16.34 -11.66 -30.03
N ARG A 291 -17.49 -12.00 -29.44
CA ARG A 291 -18.21 -13.24 -29.74
C ARG A 291 -18.69 -13.30 -31.18
N GLN A 292 -19.18 -12.19 -31.74
CA GLN A 292 -19.57 -12.09 -33.16
C GLN A 292 -18.37 -12.32 -34.10
N GLN A 293 -17.16 -12.00 -33.65
CA GLN A 293 -15.89 -12.24 -34.35
C GLN A 293 -15.33 -13.67 -34.13
N GLY A 294 -16.03 -14.53 -33.37
CA GLY A 294 -15.60 -15.89 -33.06
C GLY A 294 -14.80 -16.03 -31.76
N ASN A 295 -14.47 -14.93 -31.09
CA ASN A 295 -13.73 -14.92 -29.83
C ASN A 295 -14.66 -15.16 -28.63
N ASN A 296 -14.99 -16.42 -28.39
CA ASN A 296 -15.83 -16.84 -27.26
C ASN A 296 -14.99 -17.15 -26.00
N LEU A 297 -14.57 -16.10 -25.28
CA LEU A 297 -13.87 -16.24 -23.99
C LEU A 297 -14.77 -16.84 -22.90
N THR A 298 -16.03 -16.40 -22.82
CA THR A 298 -16.99 -16.89 -21.84
C THR A 298 -17.94 -17.94 -22.42
N ARG A 299 -17.53 -19.22 -22.43
CA ARG A 299 -18.35 -20.29 -23.04
C ARG A 299 -19.68 -20.57 -22.33
N SER A 300 -19.81 -20.21 -21.06
CA SER A 300 -21.01 -20.46 -20.24
C SER A 300 -22.04 -19.32 -20.23
N LEU A 301 -21.83 -18.28 -21.05
CA LEU A 301 -22.75 -17.14 -21.13
C LEU A 301 -24.19 -17.59 -21.44
N SER A 302 -25.14 -17.21 -20.60
CA SER A 302 -26.56 -17.57 -20.73
C SER A 302 -27.22 -16.85 -21.90
N SER A 303 -28.20 -17.48 -22.54
CA SER A 303 -29.09 -16.81 -23.51
C SER A 303 -29.92 -15.69 -22.85
N GLU A 304 -30.13 -15.79 -21.54
CA GLU A 304 -30.85 -14.80 -20.73
C GLU A 304 -29.94 -13.68 -20.21
N ALA A 305 -28.65 -13.68 -20.55
CA ALA A 305 -27.74 -12.62 -20.16
C ALA A 305 -28.14 -11.27 -20.80
N VAL A 306 -27.83 -10.18 -20.11
CA VAL A 306 -28.11 -8.81 -20.57
C VAL A 306 -26.83 -7.97 -20.59
N GLU A 307 -26.78 -7.00 -21.50
CA GLU A 307 -25.68 -6.05 -21.58
C GLU A 307 -25.70 -5.08 -20.39
N VAL A 308 -24.55 -4.86 -19.77
CA VAL A 308 -24.35 -3.88 -18.70
C VAL A 308 -23.20 -2.93 -19.04
N ASP A 309 -23.24 -1.72 -18.49
CA ASP A 309 -22.23 -0.67 -18.69
C ASP A 309 -21.20 -0.61 -17.53
N ALA A 310 -21.55 -1.12 -16.35
CA ALA A 310 -20.69 -1.18 -15.18
C ALA A 310 -21.16 -2.28 -14.21
N ILE A 311 -20.26 -2.74 -13.33
CA ILE A 311 -20.56 -3.74 -12.30
C ILE A 311 -20.19 -3.17 -10.94
N VAL A 312 -21.10 -3.27 -9.97
CA VAL A 312 -20.90 -2.84 -8.58
C VAL A 312 -21.16 -4.01 -7.66
N SER A 313 -20.18 -4.37 -6.84
CA SER A 313 -20.37 -5.33 -5.76
C SER A 313 -20.63 -4.60 -4.43
N THR A 314 -21.78 -4.89 -3.82
CA THR A 314 -22.17 -4.33 -2.51
C THR A 314 -21.96 -5.30 -1.34
N ILE A 315 -21.30 -6.42 -1.61
CA ILE A 315 -21.06 -7.49 -0.64
C ILE A 315 -19.73 -7.25 0.10
N GLY A 316 -18.75 -6.66 -0.59
CA GLY A 316 -17.44 -6.35 -0.02
C GLY A 316 -16.56 -7.57 0.15
N PHE A 317 -16.31 -8.31 -0.94
CA PHE A 317 -15.39 -9.45 -1.05
C PHE A 317 -14.91 -9.59 -2.50
N PRO A 318 -13.86 -10.40 -2.74
CA PRO A 318 -13.46 -10.80 -4.09
C PRO A 318 -14.61 -11.39 -4.90
N LEU A 319 -14.56 -11.21 -6.22
CA LEU A 319 -15.55 -11.69 -7.17
C LEU A 319 -15.66 -13.23 -7.13
N VAL A 320 -14.51 -13.92 -7.04
CA VAL A 320 -14.44 -15.38 -6.94
C VAL A 320 -14.19 -15.77 -5.48
N GLY A 321 -14.96 -16.73 -4.97
CA GLY A 321 -14.80 -17.25 -3.61
C GLY A 321 -15.48 -16.42 -2.51
N GLY A 322 -15.82 -15.16 -2.76
CA GLY A 322 -16.61 -14.35 -1.82
C GLY A 322 -15.98 -14.28 -0.42
N PRO A 323 -16.75 -14.50 0.67
CA PRO A 323 -16.21 -14.59 2.03
C PRO A 323 -15.09 -15.64 2.20
N ALA A 324 -15.14 -16.72 1.44
CA ALA A 324 -14.10 -17.75 1.43
C ALA A 324 -12.83 -17.32 0.68
N GLY A 325 -12.85 -16.20 -0.05
CA GLY A 325 -11.67 -15.57 -0.66
C GLY A 325 -10.64 -15.09 0.35
N SER A 326 -11.01 -15.01 1.64
CA SER A 326 -10.06 -14.81 2.74
C SER A 326 -9.18 -16.05 3.01
N MET A 327 -9.57 -17.22 2.51
CA MET A 327 -8.85 -18.50 2.64
C MET A 327 -8.00 -18.77 1.39
N GLU A 328 -6.94 -19.57 1.53
CA GLU A 328 -6.05 -19.93 0.41
C GLU A 328 -6.81 -20.61 -0.75
N ALA A 329 -7.71 -21.55 -0.43
CA ALA A 329 -8.50 -22.27 -1.44
C ALA A 329 -9.53 -21.41 -2.20
N GLY A 330 -9.88 -20.22 -1.69
CA GLY A 330 -10.85 -19.30 -2.31
C GLY A 330 -10.22 -18.19 -3.15
N ARG A 331 -8.89 -18.00 -3.09
CA ARG A 331 -8.18 -16.98 -3.87
C ARG A 331 -7.88 -17.48 -5.28
N GLN A 332 -8.77 -17.16 -6.20
CA GLN A 332 -8.65 -17.50 -7.61
C GLN A 332 -8.53 -16.23 -8.45
N ILE A 333 -7.49 -15.44 -8.18
CA ILE A 333 -7.25 -14.13 -8.77
C ILE A 333 -7.25 -14.22 -10.31
N GLU A 334 -6.57 -15.22 -10.88
CA GLU A 334 -6.49 -15.40 -12.34
C GLU A 334 -7.86 -15.68 -12.98
N VAL A 335 -8.77 -16.35 -12.26
CA VAL A 335 -10.14 -16.59 -12.73
C VAL A 335 -10.93 -15.28 -12.71
N ALA A 336 -10.84 -14.50 -11.63
CA ALA A 336 -11.50 -13.20 -11.53
C ALA A 336 -11.01 -12.25 -12.64
N LYS A 337 -9.69 -12.17 -12.83
CA LYS A 337 -9.05 -11.42 -13.92
C LYS A 337 -9.57 -11.86 -15.28
N GLY A 338 -9.63 -13.16 -15.55
CA GLY A 338 -10.13 -13.69 -16.83
C GLY A 338 -11.59 -13.31 -17.10
N ILE A 339 -12.46 -13.38 -16.08
CA ILE A 339 -13.87 -12.99 -16.20
C ILE A 339 -13.99 -11.48 -16.45
N LEU A 340 -13.33 -10.66 -15.64
CA LEU A 340 -13.42 -9.20 -15.74
C LEU A 340 -12.79 -8.66 -17.03
N ALA A 341 -11.67 -9.25 -17.48
CA ALA A 341 -11.08 -8.94 -18.77
C ALA A 341 -12.00 -9.30 -19.95
N ALA A 342 -12.73 -10.42 -19.87
CA ALA A 342 -13.70 -10.79 -20.90
C ALA A 342 -14.89 -9.81 -20.96
N LYS A 343 -15.33 -9.27 -19.81
CA LYS A 343 -16.37 -8.22 -19.78
C LYS A 343 -15.82 -6.87 -20.23
N ASN A 344 -14.57 -6.57 -19.89
CA ASN A 344 -13.89 -5.33 -20.23
C ASN A 344 -14.67 -4.08 -19.79
N LEU A 345 -15.17 -4.08 -18.55
CA LEU A 345 -15.98 -3.03 -17.93
C LEU A 345 -15.36 -2.54 -16.61
N PRO A 346 -15.67 -1.31 -16.18
CA PRO A 346 -15.35 -0.84 -14.83
C PRO A 346 -16.01 -1.70 -13.74
N TYR A 347 -15.22 -2.15 -12.77
CA TYR A 347 -15.66 -2.98 -11.64
C TYR A 347 -15.48 -2.23 -10.32
N PHE A 348 -16.60 -1.95 -9.64
CA PHE A 348 -16.66 -1.13 -8.42
C PHE A 348 -16.95 -1.98 -7.18
N ILE A 349 -16.45 -1.51 -6.03
CA ILE A 349 -16.81 -2.04 -4.72
C ILE A 349 -17.48 -0.92 -3.91
N ALA A 350 -18.70 -1.16 -3.46
CA ALA A 350 -19.41 -0.17 -2.64
C ALA A 350 -20.42 -0.83 -1.72
N ALA A 351 -20.12 -0.92 -0.44
CA ALA A 351 -20.95 -1.58 0.55
C ALA A 351 -21.14 -0.70 1.80
N PRO A 352 -22.24 -0.87 2.55
CA PRO A 352 -22.33 -0.35 3.91
C PRO A 352 -21.37 -1.13 4.83
N LEU A 353 -20.95 -0.48 5.92
CA LEU A 353 -20.16 -1.11 6.97
C LEU A 353 -21.06 -1.99 7.85
N LEU A 354 -20.74 -3.29 7.93
CA LEU A 354 -21.54 -4.31 8.61
C LEU A 354 -21.03 -4.62 10.02
N ILE A 355 -19.84 -4.15 10.38
CA ILE A 355 -19.25 -4.33 11.72
C ILE A 355 -19.20 -2.98 12.43
N GLN A 356 -18.67 -1.98 11.74
CA GLN A 356 -18.39 -0.65 12.27
C GLN A 356 -19.61 0.26 12.13
N ASP A 357 -19.89 1.05 13.19
CA ASP A 357 -20.91 2.08 13.15
C ASP A 357 -20.42 3.35 12.42
N ILE A 358 -21.36 4.16 11.96
CA ILE A 358 -21.06 5.38 11.18
C ILE A 358 -20.24 6.39 12.00
N HIS A 359 -20.49 6.50 13.31
CA HIS A 359 -19.76 7.46 14.15
C HIS A 359 -18.28 7.06 14.28
N SER A 360 -18.00 5.78 14.50
CA SER A 360 -16.65 5.24 14.53
C SER A 360 -15.94 5.42 13.19
N TRP A 361 -16.59 5.07 12.07
CA TRP A 361 -16.02 5.26 10.73
C TRP A 361 -15.68 6.73 10.45
N THR A 362 -16.64 7.64 10.65
CA THR A 362 -16.45 9.06 10.30
C THR A 362 -15.35 9.74 11.11
N ARG A 363 -15.06 9.27 12.33
CA ARG A 363 -13.96 9.79 13.14
C ARG A 363 -12.64 9.06 12.95
N GLN A 364 -12.64 7.75 12.73
CA GLN A 364 -11.43 6.93 12.85
C GLN A 364 -10.99 6.30 11.52
N GLY A 365 -11.83 6.38 10.48
CA GLY A 365 -11.67 5.61 9.26
C GLY A 365 -12.12 4.15 9.42
N ILE A 366 -12.10 3.44 8.29
CA ILE A 366 -12.44 2.02 8.25
C ILE A 366 -11.29 1.19 8.78
N GLY A 367 -11.56 0.32 9.76
CA GLY A 367 -10.57 -0.56 10.38
C GLY A 367 -10.98 -2.03 10.45
N GLY A 368 -10.15 -2.84 11.10
CA GLY A 368 -10.42 -4.26 11.35
C GLY A 368 -10.57 -5.09 10.08
N LEU A 369 -11.44 -6.09 10.10
CA LEU A 369 -11.67 -6.95 8.93
C LEU A 369 -12.31 -6.19 7.76
N GLN A 370 -13.05 -5.11 8.02
CA GLN A 370 -13.77 -4.37 6.98
C GLN A 370 -12.85 -3.67 5.97
N SER A 371 -11.67 -3.20 6.41
CA SER A 371 -10.69 -2.60 5.50
C SER A 371 -10.18 -3.62 4.48
N VAL A 372 -9.98 -4.87 4.90
CA VAL A 372 -9.44 -5.92 4.04
C VAL A 372 -10.47 -6.41 3.02
N VAL A 373 -11.70 -6.64 3.46
CA VAL A 373 -12.74 -7.22 2.58
C VAL A 373 -13.29 -6.18 1.58
N LEU A 374 -13.25 -4.88 1.93
CA LEU A 374 -13.67 -3.80 1.02
C LEU A 374 -12.54 -3.28 0.11
N TYR A 375 -11.29 -3.29 0.56
CA TYR A 375 -10.17 -2.71 -0.18
C TYR A 375 -9.15 -3.77 -0.60
N ALA A 376 -8.41 -4.34 0.36
CA ALA A 376 -7.22 -5.13 0.04
C ALA A 376 -7.51 -6.37 -0.83
N LEU A 377 -8.60 -7.10 -0.56
CA LEU A 377 -8.94 -8.28 -1.35
C LEU A 377 -9.55 -7.92 -2.72
N PRO A 378 -10.51 -7.00 -2.84
CA PRO A 378 -11.02 -6.60 -4.16
C PRO A 378 -10.00 -5.87 -5.05
N GLU A 379 -8.99 -5.22 -4.47
CA GLU A 379 -7.86 -4.65 -5.21
C GLU A 379 -7.11 -5.74 -6.03
N LEU A 380 -7.10 -6.99 -5.55
CA LEU A 380 -6.54 -8.15 -6.28
C LEU A 380 -7.32 -8.48 -7.57
N ASP A 381 -8.61 -8.16 -7.58
CA ASP A 381 -9.50 -8.34 -8.74
C ASP A 381 -9.53 -7.10 -9.66
N GLY A 382 -8.75 -6.05 -9.34
CA GLY A 382 -8.70 -4.83 -10.14
C GLY A 382 -9.90 -3.92 -9.92
N ALA A 383 -10.57 -4.03 -8.75
CA ALA A 383 -11.63 -3.11 -8.37
C ALA A 383 -11.13 -1.66 -8.31
N ILE A 384 -12.01 -0.73 -8.69
CA ILE A 384 -11.76 0.71 -8.68
C ILE A 384 -12.80 1.43 -7.81
N ASP A 385 -12.50 2.69 -7.46
CA ASP A 385 -13.46 3.63 -6.88
C ASP A 385 -14.26 3.07 -5.68
N THR A 386 -13.56 2.54 -4.68
CA THR A 386 -14.24 1.95 -3.52
C THR A 386 -14.96 3.02 -2.69
N VAL A 387 -16.30 2.96 -2.61
CA VAL A 387 -17.14 3.93 -1.88
C VAL A 387 -17.91 3.24 -0.74
N PRO A 388 -17.58 3.51 0.53
CA PRO A 388 -18.40 3.04 1.64
C PRO A 388 -19.75 3.75 1.63
N LEU A 389 -20.85 2.99 1.61
CA LEU A 389 -22.19 3.55 1.42
C LEU A 389 -22.84 4.05 2.71
N GLY A 390 -22.32 3.64 3.86
CA GLY A 390 -22.95 3.84 5.15
C GLY A 390 -22.41 2.86 6.19
N GLY A 391 -23.16 2.62 7.26
CA GLY A 391 -22.74 1.73 8.32
C GLY A 391 -23.86 1.45 9.32
N LEU A 392 -23.51 0.85 10.45
CA LEU A 392 -24.49 0.54 11.49
C LEU A 392 -24.92 1.79 12.28
N VAL A 393 -26.21 1.86 12.61
CA VAL A 393 -26.79 2.76 13.60
C VAL A 393 -27.56 1.89 14.60
N GLY A 394 -26.95 1.61 15.74
CA GLY A 394 -27.42 0.54 16.61
C GLY A 394 -27.22 -0.81 15.91
N GLU A 395 -28.31 -1.53 15.67
CA GLU A 395 -28.32 -2.77 14.91
C GLU A 395 -28.67 -2.52 13.43
N ASP A 396 -29.29 -1.40 13.06
CA ASP A 396 -29.76 -1.18 11.68
C ASP A 396 -28.66 -0.75 10.70
N ILE A 397 -28.76 -1.22 9.45
CA ILE A 397 -27.92 -0.75 8.34
C ILE A 397 -28.50 0.56 7.80
N TYR A 398 -27.70 1.63 7.85
CA TYR A 398 -28.09 2.94 7.32
C TYR A 398 -27.16 3.36 6.16
N LEU A 399 -27.75 3.72 5.01
CA LEU A 399 -26.99 4.35 3.93
C LEU A 399 -26.96 5.85 4.11
N ILE A 400 -25.80 6.45 3.87
CA ILE A 400 -25.67 7.89 3.78
C ILE A 400 -26.03 8.30 2.35
N PRO A 401 -27.13 9.06 2.10
CA PRO A 401 -27.58 9.37 0.75
C PRO A 401 -26.51 10.05 -0.12
N GLU A 402 -25.69 10.89 0.50
CA GLU A 402 -24.59 11.57 -0.18
C GLU A 402 -23.51 10.59 -0.67
N ARG A 403 -23.26 9.48 0.05
CA ARG A 403 -22.32 8.45 -0.39
C ARG A 403 -22.84 7.63 -1.56
N VAL A 404 -24.13 7.34 -1.58
CA VAL A 404 -24.75 6.70 -2.75
C VAL A 404 -24.70 7.65 -3.96
N LYS A 405 -24.96 8.95 -3.76
CA LYS A 405 -24.80 9.97 -4.81
C LYS A 405 -23.36 10.03 -5.34
N ARG A 406 -22.35 9.92 -4.47
CA ARG A 406 -20.94 9.83 -4.87
C ARG A 406 -20.71 8.60 -5.76
N LEU A 407 -21.15 7.42 -5.33
CA LEU A 407 -21.05 6.19 -6.12
C LEU A 407 -21.70 6.35 -7.51
N THR A 408 -22.98 6.73 -7.56
CA THR A 408 -23.71 6.85 -8.82
C THR A 408 -23.11 7.91 -9.74
N GLY A 409 -22.59 9.00 -9.17
CA GLY A 409 -21.89 10.04 -9.91
C GLY A 409 -20.61 9.53 -10.58
N ARG A 410 -19.79 8.78 -9.84
CA ARG A 410 -18.55 8.18 -10.37
C ARG A 410 -18.83 7.14 -11.45
N ILE A 411 -19.78 6.23 -11.21
CA ILE A 411 -20.21 5.24 -12.22
C ILE A 411 -20.62 5.94 -13.52
N LYS A 412 -21.46 6.99 -13.41
CA LYS A 412 -21.91 7.76 -14.56
C LYS A 412 -20.75 8.39 -15.33
N SER A 413 -19.78 8.99 -14.64
CA SER A 413 -18.62 9.60 -15.30
C SER A 413 -17.74 8.57 -16.02
N TRP A 414 -17.54 7.37 -15.47
CA TRP A 414 -16.84 6.28 -16.17
C TRP A 414 -17.60 5.81 -17.43
N ILE A 415 -18.93 5.68 -17.34
CA ILE A 415 -19.78 5.29 -18.47
C ILE A 415 -19.77 6.38 -19.56
N GLU A 416 -19.85 7.65 -19.16
CA GLU A 416 -19.78 8.80 -20.08
C GLU A 416 -18.42 8.88 -20.78
N LEU A 417 -17.32 8.64 -20.07
CA LEU A 417 -15.98 8.55 -20.65
C LEU A 417 -15.91 7.46 -21.71
N ARG A 418 -16.40 6.25 -21.39
CA ARG A 418 -16.44 5.11 -22.32
C ARG A 418 -17.27 5.40 -23.58
N LYS A 419 -18.44 6.02 -23.42
CA LYS A 419 -19.36 6.34 -24.52
C LYS A 419 -18.90 7.51 -25.39
N ALA A 420 -18.09 8.43 -24.85
CA ALA A 420 -17.59 9.57 -25.60
C ALA A 420 -16.59 9.11 -26.68
N PRO A 421 -16.71 9.57 -27.94
CA PRO A 421 -15.69 9.35 -28.97
C PRO A 421 -14.35 9.98 -28.57
N PRO A 422 -13.19 9.36 -28.86
CA PRO A 422 -11.87 9.87 -28.49
C PRO A 422 -11.64 11.35 -28.85
N ALA A 423 -12.05 11.78 -30.05
CA ALA A 423 -11.93 13.17 -30.50
C ALA A 423 -12.64 14.19 -29.57
N ASN A 424 -13.72 13.77 -28.90
CA ASN A 424 -14.48 14.65 -28.02
C ASN A 424 -14.02 14.58 -26.55
N ARG A 425 -13.09 13.67 -26.21
CA ARG A 425 -12.66 13.47 -24.83
C ARG A 425 -11.77 14.60 -24.36
N LYS A 426 -12.16 15.22 -23.24
CA LYS A 426 -11.35 16.22 -22.54
C LYS A 426 -10.56 15.59 -21.42
N ILE A 427 -9.24 15.58 -21.53
CA ILE A 427 -8.34 14.97 -20.54
C ILE A 427 -7.52 16.08 -19.87
N ALA A 428 -7.44 16.05 -18.55
CA ALA A 428 -6.50 16.88 -17.80
C ALA A 428 -5.34 16.04 -17.29
N ILE A 429 -4.13 16.42 -17.68
CA ILE A 429 -2.87 15.81 -17.24
C ILE A 429 -2.29 16.71 -16.16
N ILE A 430 -2.07 16.15 -14.98
CA ILE A 430 -1.59 16.87 -13.82
C ILE A 430 -0.13 16.49 -13.61
N VAL A 431 0.76 17.47 -13.73
CA VAL A 431 2.18 17.31 -13.41
C VAL A 431 2.47 17.88 -12.03
N TYR A 432 3.49 17.32 -11.38
CA TYR A 432 3.95 17.76 -10.07
C TYR A 432 5.03 18.84 -10.19
N GLY A 433 5.19 19.65 -9.15
CA GLY A 433 6.16 20.76 -9.15
C GLY A 433 6.55 21.21 -7.74
N PHE A 434 6.63 20.27 -6.79
CA PHE A 434 7.00 20.56 -5.41
C PHE A 434 8.25 19.76 -4.98
N PRO A 435 9.15 20.36 -4.18
CA PRO A 435 9.11 21.71 -3.63
C PRO A 435 9.31 22.82 -4.70
N PRO A 436 8.54 23.93 -4.62
CA PRO A 436 8.62 25.00 -5.61
C PRO A 436 9.97 25.72 -5.53
N GLY A 437 10.51 26.13 -6.68
CA GLY A 437 11.79 26.86 -6.75
C GLY A 437 13.06 25.99 -6.72
N TYR A 438 12.92 24.66 -6.69
CA TYR A 438 14.03 23.69 -6.75
C TYR A 438 14.10 22.95 -8.09
N GLY A 439 13.34 23.37 -9.10
CA GLY A 439 13.34 22.73 -10.41
C GLY A 439 12.53 21.43 -10.48
N ALA A 440 11.59 21.22 -9.56
CA ALA A 440 10.76 20.00 -9.46
C ALA A 440 9.62 19.94 -10.50
N THR A 441 9.34 21.03 -11.22
CA THR A 441 8.21 21.09 -12.17
C THR A 441 8.40 20.10 -13.31
N GLY A 442 7.49 19.14 -13.42
CA GLY A 442 7.55 18.10 -14.44
C GLY A 442 8.65 17.08 -14.20
N THR A 443 9.05 16.84 -12.95
CA THR A 443 9.94 15.73 -12.56
C THR A 443 9.17 14.68 -11.74
N ALA A 444 9.65 13.44 -11.74
CA ALA A 444 9.15 12.37 -10.88
C ALA A 444 10.25 11.33 -10.66
N ALA A 445 10.31 10.78 -9.45
CA ALA A 445 11.26 9.73 -9.13
C ALA A 445 11.14 8.56 -10.12
N LEU A 446 12.27 8.08 -10.62
CA LEU A 446 12.40 6.96 -11.55
C LEU A 446 11.75 7.14 -12.93
N LEU A 447 11.14 8.29 -13.25
CA LEU A 447 10.42 8.51 -14.50
C LEU A 447 10.93 9.75 -15.23
N ASN A 448 11.30 9.60 -16.51
CA ASN A 448 11.57 10.71 -17.41
C ASN A 448 10.24 11.30 -17.87
N VAL A 449 9.67 12.21 -17.07
CA VAL A 449 8.37 12.83 -17.32
C VAL A 449 8.31 13.57 -18.67
N PRO A 450 9.30 14.40 -19.08
CA PRO A 450 9.26 15.08 -20.38
C PRO A 450 9.08 14.12 -21.56
N ARG A 451 9.93 13.08 -21.66
CA ARG A 451 9.85 12.08 -22.76
C ARG A 451 8.58 11.23 -22.66
N SER A 452 8.26 10.76 -21.46
CA SER A 452 7.07 9.93 -21.22
C SER A 452 5.77 10.67 -21.56
N LEU A 453 5.68 11.96 -21.22
CA LEU A 453 4.51 12.78 -21.50
C LEU A 453 4.36 13.02 -23.01
N LEU A 454 5.47 13.27 -23.72
CA LEU A 454 5.44 13.41 -25.17
C LEU A 454 4.98 12.10 -25.85
N ASN A 455 5.51 10.96 -25.43
CA ASN A 455 5.10 9.63 -25.92
C ASN A 455 3.59 9.38 -25.67
N PHE A 456 3.09 9.79 -24.51
CA PHE A 456 1.67 9.67 -24.19
C PHE A 456 0.79 10.58 -25.05
N LEU A 457 1.17 11.83 -25.25
CA LEU A 457 0.43 12.76 -26.11
C LEU A 457 0.41 12.31 -27.57
N GLN A 458 1.52 11.77 -28.06
CA GLN A 458 1.59 11.17 -29.40
C GLN A 458 0.65 9.96 -29.50
N SER A 459 0.66 9.08 -28.49
CA SER A 459 -0.22 7.92 -28.43
C SER A 459 -1.71 8.32 -28.39
N LEU A 460 -2.07 9.39 -27.68
CA LEU A 460 -3.42 9.95 -27.70
C LEU A 460 -3.79 10.44 -29.11
N LYS A 461 -2.89 11.19 -29.77
CA LYS A 461 -3.10 11.68 -31.13
C LYS A 461 -3.33 10.54 -32.13
N ASP A 462 -2.51 9.49 -32.05
CA ASP A 462 -2.59 8.30 -32.90
C ASP A 462 -3.88 7.50 -32.68
N ASN A 463 -4.45 7.57 -31.46
CA ASN A 463 -5.73 6.95 -31.11
C ASN A 463 -6.94 7.88 -31.33
N GLY A 464 -6.76 8.98 -32.07
CA GLY A 464 -7.84 9.85 -32.53
C GLY A 464 -8.35 10.87 -31.50
N TYR A 465 -7.60 11.11 -30.42
CA TYR A 465 -7.87 12.22 -29.52
C TYR A 465 -7.51 13.55 -30.20
N THR A 466 -8.24 14.62 -29.88
CA THR A 466 -7.89 15.96 -30.36
C THR A 466 -6.76 16.53 -29.52
N VAL A 467 -5.54 16.28 -29.96
CA VAL A 467 -4.30 16.84 -29.41
C VAL A 467 -3.80 17.95 -30.33
N GLY A 468 -3.32 19.05 -29.75
CA GLY A 468 -2.72 20.16 -30.50
C GLY A 468 -1.36 19.80 -31.12
N ASP A 469 -0.65 20.82 -31.60
CA ASP A 469 0.71 20.65 -32.11
C ASP A 469 1.65 20.27 -30.96
N LEU A 470 2.48 19.25 -31.21
CA LEU A 470 3.45 18.73 -30.25
C LEU A 470 4.85 19.22 -30.63
N PRO A 471 5.68 19.64 -29.66
CA PRO A 471 7.08 19.94 -29.91
C PRO A 471 7.87 18.66 -30.27
N GLU A 472 9.07 18.83 -30.82
CA GLU A 472 9.99 17.71 -31.07
C GLU A 472 10.60 17.16 -29.77
N ASP A 473 10.78 18.03 -28.77
CA ASP A 473 11.37 17.70 -27.48
C ASP A 473 10.35 17.89 -26.34
N GLY A 474 10.26 16.90 -25.45
CA GLY A 474 9.41 16.94 -24.27
C GLY A 474 9.85 18.00 -23.26
N GLU A 475 11.13 18.39 -23.24
CA GLU A 475 11.62 19.47 -22.37
C GLU A 475 10.98 20.81 -22.73
N GLU A 476 10.77 21.07 -24.03
CA GLU A 476 10.07 22.26 -24.49
C GLU A 476 8.62 22.29 -23.99
N LEU A 477 7.97 21.13 -23.92
CA LEU A 477 6.62 21.00 -23.39
C LEU A 477 6.56 21.36 -21.91
N ILE A 478 7.46 20.80 -21.08
CA ILE A 478 7.52 21.10 -19.64
C ILE A 478 7.87 22.58 -19.41
N GLN A 479 8.77 23.15 -20.21
CA GLN A 479 9.09 24.57 -20.12
C GLN A 479 7.88 25.46 -20.42
N ARG A 480 7.07 25.14 -21.43
CA ARG A 480 5.82 25.87 -21.73
C ARG A 480 4.82 25.75 -20.57
N VAL A 481 4.70 24.58 -19.94
CA VAL A 481 3.84 24.36 -18.76
C VAL A 481 4.34 25.20 -17.57
N LYS A 482 5.64 25.20 -17.31
CA LYS A 482 6.27 25.98 -16.25
C LYS A 482 6.03 27.49 -16.45
N VAL A 483 6.29 28.02 -17.64
CA VAL A 483 6.01 29.42 -17.99
C VAL A 483 4.54 29.78 -17.79
N ALA A 484 3.62 28.89 -18.18
CA ALA A 484 2.19 29.09 -17.99
C ALA A 484 1.77 29.09 -16.52
N ASP A 485 2.46 28.32 -15.68
CA ASP A 485 2.22 28.27 -14.24
C ASP A 485 2.82 29.48 -13.50
N GLU A 486 3.99 29.96 -13.90
CA GLU A 486 4.68 31.09 -13.28
C GLU A 486 4.16 32.46 -13.74
N SER A 487 3.49 32.54 -14.89
CA SER A 487 3.00 33.81 -15.47
C SER A 487 1.48 34.01 -15.28
N PRO A 488 1.02 34.66 -14.20
CA PRO A 488 -0.40 34.86 -13.89
C PRO A 488 -1.10 35.94 -14.75
N VAL A 489 -0.32 36.70 -15.52
CA VAL A 489 -0.77 37.77 -16.41
C VAL A 489 -0.15 37.58 -17.78
N GLU A 490 -0.80 38.15 -18.78
CA GLU A 490 -0.33 38.05 -20.15
C GLU A 490 0.95 38.87 -20.34
N THR A 491 2.09 38.18 -20.45
CA THR A 491 3.42 38.76 -20.69
C THR A 491 3.80 38.68 -22.17
N LYS A 492 4.92 39.32 -22.56
CA LYS A 492 5.50 39.13 -23.91
C LYS A 492 5.81 37.65 -24.19
N LEU A 493 6.29 36.93 -23.17
CA LEU A 493 6.69 35.52 -23.25
C LEU A 493 5.47 34.59 -23.40
N THR A 494 4.40 34.82 -22.63
CA THR A 494 3.16 34.03 -22.79
C THR A 494 2.51 34.27 -24.15
N ARG A 495 2.55 35.51 -24.67
CA ARG A 495 2.04 35.83 -26.01
C ARG A 495 2.84 35.14 -27.12
N SER A 496 4.17 35.16 -27.04
CA SER A 496 5.01 34.49 -28.05
C SER A 496 4.82 32.98 -28.06
N GLN A 497 4.41 32.38 -26.95
CA GLN A 497 4.13 30.95 -26.82
C GLN A 497 2.63 30.59 -26.96
N GLY A 498 1.75 31.56 -27.25
CA GLY A 498 0.31 31.33 -27.40
C GLY A 498 -0.41 30.89 -26.11
N ILE A 499 0.16 31.17 -24.94
CA ILE A 499 -0.37 30.77 -23.64
C ILE A 499 -1.42 31.78 -23.17
N ILE A 500 -2.62 31.29 -22.83
CA ILE A 500 -3.72 32.08 -22.27
C ILE A 500 -3.82 31.78 -20.77
N PRO A 501 -3.53 32.74 -19.88
CA PRO A 501 -3.63 32.54 -18.44
C PRO A 501 -5.06 32.17 -18.02
N THR A 502 -5.21 31.07 -17.28
CA THR A 502 -6.52 30.64 -16.75
C THR A 502 -6.71 31.21 -15.35
N LYS A 503 -7.91 31.75 -15.07
CA LYS A 503 -8.25 32.37 -13.79
C LYS A 503 -9.62 31.93 -13.30
N VAL A 504 -9.76 31.75 -12.00
CA VAL A 504 -11.04 31.50 -11.33
C VAL A 504 -11.34 32.66 -10.41
N ASN A 505 -12.46 33.34 -10.66
CA ASN A 505 -12.92 34.40 -9.77
C ASN A 505 -13.48 33.82 -8.46
N ILE A 506 -13.22 34.52 -7.36
CA ILE A 506 -13.70 34.16 -6.02
C ILE A 506 -15.21 33.91 -5.93
N LYS A 507 -16.03 34.71 -6.61
CA LYS A 507 -17.50 34.53 -6.60
C LYS A 507 -17.92 33.25 -7.29
N THR A 508 -17.19 32.86 -8.33
CA THR A 508 -17.40 31.60 -9.04
C THR A 508 -17.02 30.42 -8.15
N LEU A 509 -15.88 30.49 -7.47
CA LEU A 509 -15.45 29.45 -6.55
C LEU A 509 -16.43 29.29 -5.37
N ASP A 510 -16.86 30.38 -4.75
CA ASP A 510 -17.84 30.37 -3.66
C ASP A 510 -19.14 29.67 -4.09
N LYS A 511 -19.61 29.95 -5.31
CA LYS A 511 -20.79 29.27 -5.87
C LYS A 511 -20.58 27.76 -6.05
N TRP A 512 -19.39 27.32 -6.49
CA TRP A 512 -19.09 25.91 -6.69
C TRP A 512 -18.91 25.13 -5.38
N LEU A 513 -18.30 25.75 -4.37
CA LEU A 513 -18.10 25.15 -3.06
C LEU A 513 -19.37 25.17 -2.20
N GLY A 514 -20.16 26.24 -2.32
CA GLY A 514 -21.31 26.50 -1.48
C GLY A 514 -20.91 26.93 -0.05
N TYR A 515 -21.89 27.50 0.66
CA TYR A 515 -21.68 28.18 1.94
C TYR A 515 -20.84 27.38 2.96
N LEU A 516 -21.14 26.08 3.14
CA LEU A 516 -20.46 25.27 4.16
C LEU A 516 -18.97 25.07 3.87
N LEU A 517 -18.60 24.77 2.62
CA LEU A 517 -17.21 24.52 2.27
C LEU A 517 -16.42 25.82 2.18
N THR A 518 -17.00 26.89 1.63
CA THR A 518 -16.37 28.22 1.63
C THR A 518 -16.05 28.67 3.04
N ARG A 519 -17.01 28.56 3.99
CA ARG A 519 -16.77 28.96 5.39
C ARG A 519 -15.73 28.10 6.09
N ARG A 520 -15.62 26.81 5.76
CA ARG A 520 -14.53 25.95 6.28
C ARG A 520 -13.17 26.46 5.81
N ILE A 521 -13.02 26.76 4.53
CA ILE A 521 -11.76 27.29 3.98
C ILE A 521 -11.47 28.67 4.57
N GLU A 522 -12.42 29.59 4.53
CA GLU A 522 -12.24 30.95 5.05
C GLU A 522 -11.91 30.97 6.54
N LYS A 523 -12.52 30.08 7.36
CA LYS A 523 -12.18 29.95 8.77
C LYS A 523 -10.71 29.57 8.98
N GLN A 524 -10.19 28.66 8.16
CA GLN A 524 -8.81 28.19 8.27
C GLN A 524 -7.81 29.23 7.77
N TRP A 525 -8.10 29.82 6.61
CA TRP A 525 -7.19 30.70 5.88
C TRP A 525 -7.38 32.19 6.22
N LYS A 526 -8.35 32.52 7.09
CA LYS A 526 -8.75 33.87 7.54
C LYS A 526 -9.29 34.80 6.45
N SER A 527 -8.90 34.63 5.19
CA SER A 527 -9.45 35.31 4.03
C SER A 527 -9.71 34.29 2.93
N PHE A 528 -10.83 34.46 2.24
CA PHE A 528 -11.08 33.75 1.00
C PHE A 528 -10.42 34.50 -0.18
N ARG A 529 -10.31 35.83 -0.12
CA ARG A 529 -9.79 36.70 -1.19
C ARG A 529 -8.27 36.77 -1.23
N ASP A 530 -7.64 36.90 -0.08
CA ASP A 530 -6.24 37.33 0.01
C ASP A 530 -5.32 36.15 0.38
N THR A 531 -5.72 34.92 0.05
CA THR A 531 -5.02 33.71 0.49
C THR A 531 -4.92 32.65 -0.60
N GLY A 532 -3.73 32.05 -0.72
CA GLY A 532 -3.31 31.18 -1.80
C GLY A 532 -2.12 31.79 -2.54
N ILE A 533 -1.22 30.97 -3.06
CA ILE A 533 0.10 31.40 -3.55
C ILE A 533 0.02 32.29 -4.77
N LYS A 534 -0.85 31.95 -5.73
CA LYS A 534 -1.01 32.71 -6.99
C LYS A 534 -2.39 33.36 -7.05
N THR A 535 -2.67 34.18 -6.04
CA THR A 535 -3.93 34.91 -5.87
C THR A 535 -3.72 36.40 -6.16
N TYR A 536 -4.47 36.96 -7.11
CA TYR A 536 -4.30 38.34 -7.56
C TYR A 536 -5.64 39.08 -7.51
N GLY A 537 -5.87 39.80 -6.42
CA GLY A 537 -7.15 40.47 -6.18
C GLY A 537 -8.27 39.46 -5.97
N ASP A 538 -9.26 39.44 -6.86
CA ASP A 538 -10.41 38.54 -6.78
C ASP A 538 -10.24 37.24 -7.59
N ASP A 539 -9.06 37.02 -8.19
CA ASP A 539 -8.82 35.91 -9.11
C ASP A 539 -7.68 34.99 -8.63
N TYR A 540 -7.94 33.68 -8.68
CA TYR A 540 -6.92 32.65 -8.50
C TYR A 540 -6.38 32.20 -9.85
N ALA A 541 -5.06 32.23 -10.03
CA ALA A 541 -4.41 31.76 -11.24
C ALA A 541 -4.30 30.23 -11.26
N ILE A 542 -4.65 29.64 -12.41
CA ILE A 542 -4.56 28.21 -12.68
C ILE A 542 -3.52 28.00 -13.79
N GLY A 543 -2.38 27.46 -13.41
CA GLY A 543 -1.22 27.27 -14.27
C GLY A 543 -1.35 26.06 -15.19
N GLY A 544 -1.27 26.27 -16.50
CA GLY A 544 -1.23 25.18 -17.47
C GLY A 544 -1.47 25.63 -18.90
N ILE A 545 -1.21 24.71 -19.83
CA ILE A 545 -1.37 24.89 -21.27
C ILE A 545 -2.48 23.99 -21.81
N ARG A 546 -3.08 24.40 -22.93
CA ARG A 546 -4.11 23.64 -23.61
C ARG A 546 -3.66 23.23 -25.01
N LEU A 547 -3.69 21.93 -25.29
CA LEU A 547 -3.38 21.32 -26.58
C LEU A 547 -4.63 20.61 -27.11
N GLY A 548 -5.49 21.35 -27.82
CA GLY A 548 -6.77 20.84 -28.29
C GLY A 548 -7.74 20.56 -27.13
N ASN A 549 -8.11 19.30 -26.93
CA ASN A 549 -8.94 18.83 -25.82
C ASN A 549 -8.12 18.31 -24.63
N ILE A 550 -6.78 18.34 -24.72
CA ILE A 550 -5.89 18.00 -23.62
C ILE A 550 -5.47 19.28 -22.89
N TRP A 551 -5.52 19.27 -21.57
CA TRP A 551 -4.97 20.33 -20.72
C TRP A 551 -3.88 19.75 -19.84
N ILE A 552 -2.75 20.45 -19.73
CA ILE A 552 -1.59 20.03 -18.95
C ILE A 552 -1.26 21.15 -17.99
N GLY A 553 -1.25 20.87 -16.69
CA GLY A 553 -1.00 21.90 -15.69
C GLY A 553 -0.32 21.38 -14.44
N VAL A 554 0.30 22.31 -13.71
CA VAL A 554 1.00 22.03 -12.47
C VAL A 554 0.00 22.05 -11.33
N GLN A 555 -0.01 20.98 -10.53
CA GLN A 555 -0.83 20.95 -9.32
C GLN A 555 -0.37 22.07 -8.37
N PRO A 556 -1.28 22.91 -7.84
CA PRO A 556 -0.89 23.88 -6.82
C PRO A 556 -0.29 23.15 -5.62
N PRO A 557 0.74 23.70 -4.96
CA PRO A 557 1.32 23.07 -3.78
C PRO A 557 0.33 23.07 -2.63
N LEU A 558 0.49 22.14 -1.67
CA LEU A 558 -0.47 21.96 -0.57
C LEU A 558 -0.57 23.18 0.36
N GLY A 559 0.55 23.84 0.65
CA GLY A 559 0.68 24.92 1.62
C GLY A 559 1.45 26.13 1.11
N ILE A 560 1.48 27.21 1.90
CA ILE A 560 2.10 28.49 1.56
C ILE A 560 3.45 28.59 2.27
N SER A 561 4.48 29.13 1.60
CA SER A 561 5.81 29.37 2.18
C SER A 561 5.73 30.23 3.45
N GLY A 562 6.47 29.85 4.50
CA GLY A 562 6.46 30.48 5.83
C GLY A 562 5.33 30.02 6.78
N ASP A 563 4.30 29.32 6.26
CA ASP A 563 3.30 28.56 7.03
C ASP A 563 3.06 27.13 6.45
N PRO A 564 4.10 26.40 5.98
CA PRO A 564 3.92 25.11 5.28
C PRO A 564 3.48 23.99 6.23
N ILE A 565 3.81 24.16 7.51
CA ILE A 565 3.70 23.15 8.55
C ILE A 565 2.25 23.03 9.04
N ARG A 566 1.46 24.11 9.10
CA ARG A 566 0.10 24.08 9.70
C ARG A 566 -0.89 23.12 9.00
N LEU A 567 -0.77 23.00 7.65
CA LEU A 567 -0.74 21.72 6.92
C LEU A 567 -1.28 20.47 7.62
N MET A 568 -0.38 20.01 8.46
CA MET A 568 -0.16 18.64 8.84
C MET A 568 -0.24 18.49 10.36
N PHE A 569 -0.95 19.37 11.07
CA PHE A 569 -1.12 19.33 12.53
C PHE A 569 -2.55 19.63 12.97
N GLU A 570 -3.26 20.45 12.21
CA GLU A 570 -4.66 20.76 12.50
C GLU A 570 -5.56 19.82 11.71
N ARG A 571 -6.17 18.86 12.40
CA ARG A 571 -7.12 17.87 11.84
C ARG A 571 -8.27 18.50 11.02
N ASP A 572 -8.57 19.77 11.26
CA ASP A 572 -9.61 20.57 10.59
C ASP A 572 -9.08 21.41 9.40
N MET A 573 -7.80 21.24 9.03
CA MET A 573 -7.19 21.93 7.89
C MET A 573 -7.97 21.72 6.59
N THR A 574 -7.84 22.70 5.71
CA THR A 574 -8.48 22.72 4.40
C THR A 574 -7.44 23.04 3.34
N PRO A 575 -7.63 22.63 2.08
CA PRO A 575 -6.87 23.22 0.98
C PRO A 575 -7.05 24.74 1.00
N HIS A 576 -6.02 25.47 0.57
CA HIS A 576 -6.15 26.92 0.35
C HIS A 576 -7.09 27.20 -0.84
N PRO A 577 -7.68 28.42 -0.93
CA PRO A 577 -8.68 28.74 -1.94
C PRO A 577 -8.26 28.44 -3.39
N GLN A 578 -7.03 28.79 -3.79
CA GLN A 578 -6.51 28.47 -5.13
C GLN A 578 -6.45 26.96 -5.42
N TYR A 579 -6.07 26.11 -4.46
CA TYR A 579 -6.04 24.65 -4.65
C TYR A 579 -7.45 24.10 -4.86
N ALA A 580 -8.43 24.60 -4.09
CA ALA A 580 -9.83 24.28 -4.32
C ALA A 580 -10.32 24.79 -5.69
N ALA A 581 -9.90 26.00 -6.09
CA ALA A 581 -10.22 26.60 -7.38
C ALA A 581 -9.76 25.72 -8.55
N PHE A 582 -8.55 25.18 -8.46
CA PHE A 582 -7.96 24.29 -9.47
C PHE A 582 -8.86 23.09 -9.75
N TYR A 583 -9.21 22.31 -8.73
CA TYR A 583 -10.03 21.10 -8.90
C TYR A 583 -11.49 21.40 -9.24
N LYS A 584 -12.05 22.52 -8.75
CA LYS A 584 -13.41 22.92 -9.12
C LYS A 584 -13.48 23.44 -10.55
N TRP A 585 -12.45 24.14 -11.02
CA TRP A 585 -12.33 24.56 -12.41
C TRP A 585 -12.27 23.36 -13.37
N LEU A 586 -11.46 22.34 -13.04
CA LEU A 586 -11.38 21.10 -13.81
C LEU A 586 -12.77 20.43 -13.98
N GLN A 587 -13.58 20.43 -12.92
CA GLN A 587 -14.92 19.82 -12.94
C GLN A 587 -15.97 20.68 -13.67
N HIS A 588 -15.99 21.99 -13.44
CA HIS A 588 -17.13 22.83 -13.81
C HIS A 588 -16.92 23.63 -15.09
N ASP A 589 -15.69 24.07 -15.37
CA ASP A 589 -15.39 24.98 -16.49
C ASP A 589 -14.63 24.26 -17.61
N PHE A 590 -13.46 23.69 -17.32
CA PHE A 590 -12.76 22.83 -18.29
C PHE A 590 -13.62 21.61 -18.66
N LYS A 591 -14.30 21.05 -17.65
CA LYS A 591 -15.13 19.83 -17.71
C LYS A 591 -14.31 18.64 -18.20
N ALA A 592 -13.23 18.35 -17.48
CA ALA A 592 -12.44 17.14 -17.68
C ALA A 592 -13.36 15.92 -17.57
N GLN A 593 -13.16 14.96 -18.47
CA GLN A 593 -13.81 13.65 -18.42
C GLN A 593 -12.95 12.60 -17.71
N ALA A 594 -11.63 12.83 -17.64
CA ALA A 594 -10.71 12.07 -16.81
C ALA A 594 -9.49 12.92 -16.43
N LEU A 595 -8.88 12.57 -15.31
CA LEU A 595 -7.58 13.07 -14.87
C LEU A 595 -6.51 12.00 -15.10
N VAL A 596 -5.29 12.43 -15.44
CA VAL A 596 -4.08 11.61 -15.41
C VAL A 596 -3.06 12.33 -14.53
N HIS A 597 -2.81 11.84 -13.32
CA HIS A 597 -1.68 12.29 -12.53
C HIS A 597 -0.42 11.60 -13.05
N PHE A 598 0.54 12.41 -13.49
CA PHE A 598 1.68 11.96 -14.28
C PHE A 598 2.94 11.95 -13.41
N GLY A 599 3.23 10.79 -12.79
CA GLY A 599 4.35 10.60 -11.87
C GLY A 599 3.92 10.22 -10.46
N MET A 600 4.92 9.89 -9.63
CA MET A 600 4.78 9.14 -8.38
C MET A 600 4.03 9.84 -7.24
N HIS A 601 3.60 11.11 -7.37
CA HIS A 601 2.74 11.73 -6.36
C HIS A 601 1.73 12.69 -6.99
N GLY A 602 0.47 12.54 -6.62
CA GLY A 602 -0.45 13.66 -6.49
C GLY A 602 -0.45 14.11 -5.03
N THR A 603 -0.87 15.34 -4.77
CA THR A 603 -1.01 15.83 -3.39
C THR A 603 -2.45 15.77 -2.87
N VAL A 604 -3.42 15.53 -3.74
CA VAL A 604 -4.85 15.62 -3.40
C VAL A 604 -5.29 14.49 -2.48
N GLU A 605 -4.70 13.30 -2.62
CA GLU A 605 -4.94 12.12 -1.78
C GLU A 605 -4.43 12.32 -0.34
N TRP A 606 -3.43 13.19 -0.15
CA TRP A 606 -2.82 13.50 1.15
C TRP A 606 -3.58 14.60 1.92
N LEU A 607 -4.55 15.26 1.29
CA LEU A 607 -5.34 16.30 1.95
C LEU A 607 -6.16 15.76 3.14
N PRO A 608 -6.49 16.61 4.13
CA PRO A 608 -7.19 16.19 5.35
C PRO A 608 -8.52 15.46 5.07
N GLY A 609 -8.76 14.38 5.82
CA GLY A 609 -9.94 13.53 5.68
C GLY A 609 -9.76 12.15 6.31
N SER A 610 -10.82 11.34 6.27
CA SER A 610 -10.84 9.99 6.87
C SER A 610 -9.67 9.12 6.37
N PRO A 611 -8.78 8.58 7.26
CA PRO A 611 -7.58 7.80 6.89
C PRO A 611 -7.85 6.73 5.81
N LEU A 612 -8.92 5.97 6.00
CA LEU A 612 -9.48 5.03 5.02
C LEU A 612 -11.01 5.17 4.99
N GLY A 613 -11.62 4.98 3.82
CA GLY A 613 -13.07 5.14 3.66
C GLY A 613 -13.48 6.60 3.61
N ASN A 614 -13.32 7.22 2.44
CA ASN A 614 -13.67 8.61 2.22
C ASN A 614 -15.12 8.93 2.62
N THR A 615 -15.28 10.03 3.36
CA THR A 615 -16.59 10.59 3.72
C THR A 615 -16.89 11.82 2.87
N GLY A 616 -18.14 12.32 2.91
CA GLY A 616 -18.50 13.61 2.30
C GLY A 616 -17.78 14.83 2.89
N TYR A 617 -16.95 14.64 3.93
CA TYR A 617 -16.13 15.67 4.54
C TYR A 617 -14.63 15.56 4.18
N SER A 618 -14.21 14.46 3.55
CA SER A 618 -12.83 14.24 3.11
C SER A 618 -12.52 15.16 1.93
N TRP A 619 -11.47 15.98 2.04
CA TRP A 619 -11.06 16.88 0.95
C TRP A 619 -10.68 16.16 -0.37
N PRO A 620 -10.01 15.00 -0.35
CA PRO A 620 -9.79 14.22 -1.57
C PRO A 620 -11.10 13.92 -2.32
N ASP A 621 -12.15 13.50 -1.59
CA ASP A 621 -13.48 13.21 -2.15
C ASP A 621 -14.18 14.47 -2.69
N ILE A 622 -14.13 15.58 -1.94
CA ILE A 622 -14.75 16.85 -2.31
C ILE A 622 -14.12 17.44 -3.58
N LEU A 623 -12.79 17.41 -3.67
CA LEU A 623 -12.03 18.02 -4.75
C LEU A 623 -12.03 17.17 -6.02
N LEU A 624 -11.79 15.87 -5.94
CA LEU A 624 -11.83 15.00 -7.12
C LEU A 624 -13.26 14.77 -7.63
N GLY A 625 -14.21 14.78 -6.71
CA GLY A 625 -15.61 14.65 -7.05
C GLY A 625 -15.90 13.33 -7.76
N ASN A 626 -16.49 13.44 -8.96
CA ASN A 626 -16.86 12.29 -9.77
C ASN A 626 -15.83 11.95 -10.86
N LEU A 627 -14.71 12.68 -10.92
CA LEU A 627 -13.73 12.51 -11.99
C LEU A 627 -13.09 11.11 -11.93
N PRO A 628 -13.10 10.34 -13.04
CA PRO A 628 -12.18 9.23 -13.26
C PRO A 628 -10.75 9.73 -13.12
N ASN A 629 -9.94 9.04 -12.31
CA ASN A 629 -8.61 9.50 -11.93
C ASN A 629 -7.60 8.39 -12.19
N LEU A 630 -6.79 8.53 -13.23
CA LEU A 630 -5.72 7.60 -13.55
C LEU A 630 -4.40 8.13 -12.99
N TYR A 631 -3.51 7.21 -12.63
CA TYR A 631 -2.22 7.52 -12.03
C TYR A 631 -1.12 6.66 -12.63
N ILE A 632 0.05 7.26 -12.84
CA ILE A 632 1.26 6.57 -13.26
C ILE A 632 2.15 6.40 -12.04
N TYR A 633 2.49 5.16 -11.68
CA TYR A 633 3.29 4.85 -10.50
C TYR A 633 4.36 3.81 -10.81
N ALA A 634 5.51 3.86 -10.14
CA ALA A 634 6.50 2.80 -10.25
C ALA A 634 5.95 1.48 -9.70
N ALA A 635 6.20 0.37 -10.39
CA ALA A 635 5.78 -0.97 -9.96
C ALA A 635 6.33 -1.32 -8.57
N ASN A 636 7.51 -0.80 -8.24
CA ASN A 636 8.17 -0.98 -6.95
C ASN A 636 7.69 0.01 -5.86
N ASN A 637 6.64 0.81 -6.04
CA ASN A 637 6.04 1.56 -4.93
C ASN A 637 4.57 1.18 -4.67
N PRO A 638 4.30 -0.04 -4.19
CA PRO A 638 2.96 -0.45 -3.79
C PRO A 638 2.46 0.30 -2.54
N SER A 639 3.33 0.96 -1.78
CA SER A 639 2.98 1.54 -0.48
C SER A 639 2.28 2.90 -0.57
N GLU A 640 2.77 3.80 -1.42
CA GLU A 640 2.13 5.09 -1.63
C GLU A 640 1.00 5.00 -2.64
N SER A 641 1.16 4.15 -3.64
CA SER A 641 0.16 4.00 -4.69
C SER A 641 -1.19 3.49 -4.16
N ILE A 642 -1.22 2.74 -3.05
CA ILE A 642 -2.48 2.38 -2.37
C ILE A 642 -3.18 3.59 -1.73
N LEU A 643 -2.48 4.65 -1.32
CA LEU A 643 -3.12 5.88 -0.85
C LEU A 643 -3.82 6.60 -2.00
N ALA A 644 -3.16 6.69 -3.17
CA ALA A 644 -3.78 7.22 -4.38
C ALA A 644 -5.04 6.42 -4.75
N LYS A 645 -5.01 5.08 -4.67
CA LYS A 645 -6.20 4.23 -4.86
C LYS A 645 -7.31 4.51 -3.85
N ARG A 646 -6.99 4.45 -2.56
CA ARG A 646 -7.97 4.39 -1.46
C ARG A 646 -8.54 5.76 -1.07
N ARG A 647 -7.75 6.83 -1.23
CA ARG A 647 -8.15 8.21 -0.92
C ARG A 647 -8.35 9.08 -2.16
N GLY A 648 -7.57 8.85 -3.21
CA GLY A 648 -7.65 9.59 -4.48
C GLY A 648 -8.55 8.95 -5.54
N TYR A 649 -9.18 7.81 -5.26
CA TYR A 649 -9.91 7.02 -6.27
C TYR A 649 -9.06 6.74 -7.52
N GLY A 650 -7.75 6.56 -7.32
CA GLY A 650 -6.78 6.36 -8.39
C GLY A 650 -6.92 4.97 -9.02
N VAL A 651 -6.88 4.91 -10.35
CA VAL A 651 -6.65 3.69 -11.12
C VAL A 651 -5.21 3.70 -11.58
N LEU A 652 -4.41 2.78 -11.04
CA LEU A 652 -2.97 2.80 -11.24
C LEU A 652 -2.58 2.17 -12.56
N ILE A 653 -1.59 2.74 -13.22
CA ILE A 653 -0.83 2.16 -14.31
C ILE A 653 0.61 2.08 -13.83
N SER A 654 1.08 0.87 -13.52
CA SER A 654 2.47 0.68 -13.13
C SER A 654 3.40 0.96 -14.29
N HIS A 655 4.57 1.54 -14.03
CA HIS A 655 5.69 1.56 -14.96
C HIS A 655 6.89 0.83 -14.36
N ASN A 656 7.83 0.42 -15.21
CA ASN A 656 9.04 -0.27 -14.76
C ASN A 656 9.99 0.67 -14.01
N VAL A 657 10.86 0.10 -13.18
CA VAL A 657 12.05 0.82 -12.68
C VAL A 657 13.04 1.04 -13.83
N PRO A 658 14.03 1.94 -13.71
CA PRO A 658 15.06 2.10 -14.74
C PRO A 658 16.05 0.92 -14.74
N PRO A 659 16.78 0.68 -15.84
CA PRO A 659 17.77 -0.39 -15.91
C PRO A 659 18.88 -0.26 -14.87
N TYR A 660 19.43 -1.38 -14.41
CA TYR A 660 20.51 -1.39 -13.44
C TYR A 660 21.89 -1.15 -14.08
N GLY A 661 22.75 -0.43 -13.37
CA GLY A 661 24.18 -0.33 -13.65
C GLY A 661 25.00 -0.95 -12.52
N ARG A 662 26.18 -1.51 -12.83
CA ARG A 662 27.21 -1.84 -11.83
C ARG A 662 28.16 -0.66 -11.70
N ALA A 663 28.44 -0.28 -10.45
CA ALA A 663 29.24 0.88 -10.12
C ALA A 663 30.62 0.84 -10.78
N GLY A 664 31.27 -0.33 -10.81
CA GLY A 664 32.64 -0.45 -11.28
C GLY A 664 33.62 0.25 -10.34
N LEU A 665 34.91 0.16 -10.66
CA LEU A 665 35.94 1.00 -10.04
C LEU A 665 36.29 2.16 -10.97
N TYR A 666 36.70 3.28 -10.39
CA TYR A 666 37.07 4.48 -11.13
C TYR A 666 38.27 5.18 -10.49
N LYS A 667 38.95 6.01 -11.28
CA LYS A 667 40.15 6.78 -10.87
C LYS A 667 41.19 5.84 -10.19
N GLU A 668 41.72 6.23 -9.05
CA GLU A 668 42.80 5.52 -8.36
C GLU A 668 42.40 4.17 -7.75
N MET A 669 41.11 3.89 -7.58
CA MET A 669 40.64 2.59 -7.07
C MET A 669 40.97 1.43 -8.00
N VAL A 670 41.02 1.67 -9.32
CA VAL A 670 41.44 0.66 -10.32
C VAL A 670 42.90 0.29 -10.08
N LEU A 671 43.76 1.30 -9.93
CA LEU A 671 45.19 1.11 -9.69
C LEU A 671 45.45 0.42 -8.35
N LEU A 672 44.71 0.78 -7.29
CA LEU A 672 44.83 0.12 -5.99
C LEU A 672 44.47 -1.37 -6.09
N ARG A 673 43.40 -1.73 -6.81
CA ARG A 673 43.03 -3.14 -7.03
C ARG A 673 44.14 -3.90 -7.74
N GLU A 674 44.75 -3.31 -8.78
CA GLU A 674 45.86 -3.90 -9.53
C GLU A 674 47.10 -4.08 -8.64
N LEU A 675 47.47 -3.06 -7.87
CA LEU A 675 48.61 -3.12 -6.93
C LEU A 675 48.43 -4.21 -5.87
N ILE A 676 47.23 -4.33 -5.27
CA ILE A 676 46.94 -5.40 -4.31
C ILE A 676 46.93 -6.77 -5.01
N GLY A 677 46.41 -6.85 -6.23
CA GLY A 677 46.44 -8.06 -7.05
C GLY A 677 47.87 -8.55 -7.28
N GLU A 678 48.73 -7.68 -7.81
CA GLU A 678 50.15 -7.97 -8.04
C GLU A 678 50.86 -8.34 -6.73
N TYR A 679 50.59 -7.62 -5.64
CA TYR A 679 51.14 -7.95 -4.33
C TYR A 679 50.77 -9.36 -3.85
N ARG A 680 49.55 -9.81 -4.15
CA ARG A 680 49.03 -11.14 -3.74
C ARG A 680 49.62 -12.31 -4.53
N GLU A 681 50.14 -12.09 -5.74
CA GLU A 681 50.74 -13.15 -6.56
C GLU A 681 52.00 -13.73 -5.89
N ASP A 682 52.87 -12.88 -5.35
CA ASP A 682 54.04 -13.26 -4.56
C ASP A 682 54.37 -12.17 -3.52
N PRO A 683 53.75 -12.22 -2.31
CA PRO A 683 53.92 -11.20 -1.26
C PRO A 683 55.36 -11.02 -0.77
N GLY A 684 56.24 -12.00 -1.03
CA GLY A 684 57.65 -11.97 -0.69
C GLY A 684 58.45 -11.14 -1.70
N LYS A 685 58.33 -11.47 -2.99
CA LYS A 685 59.00 -10.72 -4.08
C LYS A 685 58.47 -9.31 -4.23
N ASN A 686 57.16 -9.12 -4.03
CA ASN A 686 56.48 -7.84 -4.25
C ASN A 686 56.38 -7.00 -2.97
N SER A 687 57.21 -7.27 -1.97
CA SER A 687 57.21 -6.55 -0.67
C SER A 687 57.39 -5.04 -0.79
N ALA A 688 58.03 -4.55 -1.86
CA ALA A 688 58.17 -3.12 -2.15
C ALA A 688 56.83 -2.42 -2.42
N LEU A 689 55.79 -3.15 -2.86
CA LEU A 689 54.47 -2.57 -3.17
C LEU A 689 53.67 -2.18 -1.92
N ARG A 690 54.02 -2.69 -0.73
CA ARG A 690 53.25 -2.45 0.51
C ARG A 690 53.11 -0.96 0.84
N GLU A 691 54.18 -0.20 0.63
CA GLU A 691 54.18 1.24 0.89
C GLU A 691 53.31 1.99 -0.11
N ALA A 692 53.38 1.63 -1.39
CA ALA A 692 52.53 2.20 -2.42
C ALA A 692 51.03 1.87 -2.19
N ILE A 693 50.73 0.63 -1.78
CA ILE A 693 49.37 0.21 -1.39
C ILE A 693 48.89 1.00 -0.17
N ALA A 694 49.71 1.12 0.87
CA ALA A 694 49.35 1.89 2.07
C ALA A 694 49.11 3.37 1.74
N GLN A 695 49.97 3.98 0.91
CA GLN A 695 49.78 5.35 0.43
C GLN A 695 48.46 5.49 -0.33
N LYS A 696 48.17 4.57 -1.27
CA LYS A 696 46.94 4.63 -2.06
C LYS A 696 45.67 4.41 -1.22
N ILE A 697 45.72 3.57 -0.19
CA ILE A 697 44.61 3.41 0.76
C ILE A 697 44.28 4.75 1.42
N VAL A 698 45.31 5.48 1.88
CA VAL A 698 45.15 6.78 2.54
C VAL A 698 44.72 7.87 1.54
N ASP A 699 45.33 7.94 0.36
CA ASP A 699 44.99 8.93 -0.68
C ASP A 699 43.51 8.86 -1.09
N ILE A 700 42.96 7.63 -1.17
CA ILE A 700 41.56 7.37 -1.54
C ILE A 700 40.61 7.48 -0.32
N GLY A 701 41.17 7.47 0.89
CA GLY A 701 40.44 7.47 2.17
C GLY A 701 39.73 6.14 2.48
N LEU A 702 40.22 5.01 1.95
CA LEU A 702 39.62 3.69 2.20
C LEU A 702 39.89 3.15 3.61
N ASP A 703 40.85 3.72 4.33
CA ASP A 703 41.06 3.45 5.76
C ASP A 703 39.87 3.90 6.62
N MET A 704 39.02 4.82 6.13
CA MET A 704 37.77 5.19 6.80
C MET A 704 36.63 4.18 6.53
N ASP A 705 36.57 3.64 5.31
CA ASP A 705 35.61 2.59 4.94
C ASP A 705 35.96 1.24 5.59
N CYS A 706 37.24 0.92 5.62
CA CYS A 706 37.81 -0.30 6.15
C CYS A 706 38.93 0.06 7.13
N PRO A 707 38.63 0.35 8.40
CA PRO A 707 39.65 0.76 9.35
C PRO A 707 40.60 -0.37 9.72
N PHE A 708 41.90 -0.07 9.71
CA PHE A 708 42.92 -1.02 10.17
C PHE A 708 42.85 -1.19 11.70
N THR A 709 42.32 -2.34 12.12
CA THR A 709 41.90 -2.58 13.51
C THR A 709 43.10 -2.55 14.48
N GLU A 710 44.26 -3.00 14.04
CA GLU A 710 45.48 -3.07 14.84
C GLU A 710 46.08 -1.68 15.11
N ALA A 711 46.10 -0.79 14.11
CA ALA A 711 46.46 0.61 14.33
C ALA A 711 45.46 1.31 15.26
N LYS A 712 44.16 1.06 15.08
CA LYS A 712 43.10 1.60 15.96
C LYS A 712 43.24 1.16 17.42
N LYS A 713 43.63 -0.10 17.67
CA LYS A 713 43.92 -0.62 19.03
C LYS A 713 45.11 0.08 19.68
N LEU A 714 46.07 0.52 18.87
CA LEU A 714 47.26 1.26 19.33
C LEU A 714 47.03 2.77 19.43
N GLY A 715 45.87 3.27 18.96
CA GLY A 715 45.56 4.69 18.95
C GLY A 715 46.42 5.50 17.99
N ILE A 716 46.89 4.88 16.89
CA ILE A 716 47.65 5.53 15.82
C ILE A 716 46.85 5.47 14.52
N ASP A 717 47.03 6.49 13.67
CA ASP A 717 46.43 6.51 12.34
C ASP A 717 47.18 5.58 11.39
N PHE A 718 46.46 5.03 10.40
CA PHE A 718 47.08 4.23 9.35
C PHE A 718 47.71 5.16 8.31
N THR A 719 49.04 5.13 8.20
CA THR A 719 49.85 5.88 7.25
C THR A 719 50.88 4.96 6.62
N PRO A 720 51.51 5.34 5.49
CA PRO A 720 52.62 4.57 4.93
C PRO A 720 53.76 4.33 5.92
N GLU A 721 54.07 5.32 6.77
CA GLU A 721 55.12 5.23 7.79
C GLU A 721 54.75 4.26 8.91
N THR A 722 53.52 4.35 9.42
CA THR A 722 53.04 3.47 10.50
C THR A 722 52.79 2.05 9.99
N ALA A 723 52.40 1.87 8.71
CA ALA A 723 52.27 0.56 8.08
C ALA A 723 53.59 -0.24 8.18
N ARG A 724 54.76 0.42 8.04
CA ARG A 724 56.08 -0.23 8.21
C ARG A 724 56.31 -0.82 9.60
N MET A 725 55.54 -0.42 10.61
CA MET A 725 55.64 -0.94 11.98
C MET A 725 54.98 -2.32 12.15
N PHE A 726 54.14 -2.74 11.20
CA PHE A 726 53.38 -4.00 11.28
C PHE A 726 54.02 -5.09 10.42
N SER A 727 53.96 -6.33 10.90
CA SER A 727 54.49 -7.47 10.16
C SER A 727 53.59 -7.84 8.98
N PRO A 728 54.11 -8.56 7.97
CA PRO A 728 53.31 -9.01 6.83
C PRO A 728 52.09 -9.84 7.26
N GLU A 729 52.21 -10.62 8.33
CA GLU A 729 51.13 -11.46 8.85
C GLU A 729 49.92 -10.64 9.33
N VAL A 730 50.13 -9.37 9.68
CA VAL A 730 49.08 -8.45 10.11
C VAL A 730 48.58 -7.58 8.96
N LEU A 731 49.48 -7.10 8.10
CA LEU A 731 49.11 -6.24 6.96
C LEU A 731 48.39 -7.00 5.84
N ASN A 732 48.77 -8.25 5.57
CA ASN A 732 48.19 -9.01 4.46
C ASN A 732 46.67 -9.23 4.61
N PRO A 733 46.14 -9.63 5.79
CA PRO A 733 44.70 -9.67 6.03
C PRO A 733 43.99 -8.34 5.80
N TYR A 734 44.63 -7.22 6.14
CA TYR A 734 44.08 -5.90 5.91
C TYR A 734 43.98 -5.58 4.41
N PHE A 735 45.02 -5.87 3.63
CA PHE A 735 44.97 -5.70 2.17
C PHE A 735 43.93 -6.62 1.50
N ILE A 736 43.69 -7.82 2.04
CA ILE A 736 42.58 -8.67 1.60
C ILE A 736 41.24 -8.00 1.89
N THR A 737 41.05 -7.43 3.09
CA THR A 737 39.83 -6.69 3.45
C THR A 737 39.57 -5.52 2.50
N ILE A 738 40.61 -4.75 2.16
CA ILE A 738 40.50 -3.65 1.18
C ILE A 738 40.15 -4.19 -0.22
N TYR A 739 40.80 -5.27 -0.65
CA TYR A 739 40.50 -5.90 -1.94
C TYR A 739 39.05 -6.38 -2.02
N ASP A 740 38.55 -7.03 -0.98
CA ASP A 740 37.18 -7.52 -0.89
C ASP A 740 36.19 -6.34 -0.86
N TYR A 741 36.53 -5.24 -0.16
CA TYR A 741 35.73 -4.01 -0.21
C TYR A 741 35.67 -3.40 -1.61
N LEU A 742 36.80 -3.35 -2.33
CA LEU A 742 36.83 -2.89 -3.72
C LEU A 742 35.94 -3.76 -4.62
N GLN A 743 35.85 -5.07 -4.38
CA GLN A 743 34.89 -5.92 -5.10
C GLN A 743 33.44 -5.57 -4.76
N VAL A 744 33.13 -5.27 -3.50
CA VAL A 744 31.78 -4.80 -3.11
C VAL A 744 31.43 -3.49 -3.81
N VAL A 745 32.36 -2.53 -3.84
CA VAL A 745 32.19 -1.26 -4.57
C VAL A 745 31.99 -1.53 -6.06
N GLU A 746 32.82 -2.36 -6.67
CA GLU A 746 32.78 -2.67 -8.10
C GLU A 746 31.45 -3.29 -8.53
N GLN A 747 30.93 -4.23 -7.73
CA GLN A 747 29.73 -5.00 -8.04
C GLN A 747 28.43 -4.32 -7.61
N ARG A 748 28.50 -3.23 -6.83
CA ARG A 748 27.33 -2.53 -6.31
C ARG A 748 26.41 -2.06 -7.43
N LEU A 749 25.12 -2.38 -7.30
CA LEU A 749 24.09 -1.96 -8.23
C LEU A 749 23.61 -0.53 -7.95
N PHE A 750 23.24 0.19 -9.02
CA PHE A 750 22.56 1.47 -8.97
C PHE A 750 21.54 1.58 -10.11
N SER A 751 20.57 2.49 -10.00
CA SER A 751 19.63 2.80 -11.09
C SER A 751 20.30 3.66 -12.17
N SER A 752 20.41 3.13 -13.39
CA SER A 752 21.02 3.82 -14.54
C SER A 752 19.95 4.56 -15.35
N GLY A 753 19.85 5.86 -15.09
CA GLY A 753 18.92 6.75 -15.78
C GLY A 753 17.51 6.76 -15.18
N LEU A 754 16.55 7.23 -15.98
CA LEU A 754 15.13 7.29 -15.66
C LEU A 754 14.35 6.46 -16.69
N HIS A 755 13.21 5.90 -16.29
CA HIS A 755 12.34 5.12 -17.17
C HIS A 755 11.59 6.04 -18.14
N THR A 756 11.34 5.57 -19.37
CA THR A 756 10.46 6.26 -20.33
C THR A 756 9.22 5.41 -20.57
N LEU A 757 8.04 5.97 -20.29
CA LEU A 757 6.78 5.25 -20.34
C LEU A 757 6.51 4.65 -21.74
N GLY A 758 6.23 3.34 -21.77
CA GLY A 758 5.91 2.59 -22.98
C GLY A 758 7.10 2.22 -23.87
N GLU A 759 8.34 2.61 -23.52
CA GLU A 759 9.54 2.23 -24.28
C GLU A 759 10.12 0.91 -23.76
N PRO A 760 10.13 -0.17 -24.57
CA PRO A 760 10.71 -1.43 -24.15
C PRO A 760 12.24 -1.31 -23.99
N PRO A 761 12.83 -2.03 -23.02
CA PRO A 761 14.28 -2.03 -22.87
C PRO A 761 14.95 -2.59 -24.14
N ASN A 762 16.01 -1.92 -24.58
CA ASN A 762 16.89 -2.42 -25.63
C ASN A 762 17.73 -3.62 -25.10
N ILE A 763 18.54 -4.24 -25.96
CA ILE A 763 19.35 -5.42 -25.60
C ILE A 763 20.29 -5.14 -24.41
N SER A 764 20.96 -3.99 -24.41
CA SER A 764 21.85 -3.60 -23.32
C SER A 764 21.10 -3.43 -21.98
N ALA A 765 19.92 -2.80 -22.01
CA ALA A 765 19.07 -2.67 -20.83
C ALA A 765 18.51 -4.02 -20.36
N LEU A 766 18.09 -4.90 -21.27
CA LEU A 766 17.67 -6.26 -20.95
C LEU A 766 18.79 -7.03 -20.26
N LYS A 767 20.01 -6.93 -20.81
CA LYS A 767 21.21 -7.51 -20.21
C LYS A 767 21.42 -7.00 -18.79
N SER A 768 21.34 -5.69 -18.56
CA SER A 768 21.44 -5.08 -17.24
C SER A 768 20.44 -5.66 -16.22
N TYR A 769 19.19 -5.90 -16.62
CA TYR A 769 18.20 -6.55 -15.75
C TYR A 769 18.58 -7.99 -15.41
N LEU A 770 18.98 -8.77 -16.41
CA LEU A 770 19.36 -10.17 -16.23
C LEU A 770 20.64 -10.30 -15.38
N ASP A 771 21.64 -9.46 -15.65
CA ASP A 771 22.90 -9.44 -14.92
C ASP A 771 22.69 -9.15 -13.43
N ALA A 772 21.79 -8.20 -13.13
CA ALA A 772 21.44 -7.84 -11.76
C ALA A 772 20.61 -8.94 -11.08
N TYR A 773 19.65 -9.54 -11.78
CA TYR A 773 18.76 -10.56 -11.23
C TYR A 773 19.48 -11.89 -10.93
N PHE A 774 20.29 -12.38 -11.87
CA PHE A 774 21.01 -13.64 -11.73
C PHE A 774 22.36 -13.51 -11.04
N ASP A 775 22.83 -12.27 -10.82
CA ASP A 775 24.18 -11.96 -10.36
C ASP A 775 25.26 -12.64 -11.20
N GLN A 776 25.11 -12.52 -12.53
CA GLN A 776 25.99 -13.07 -13.56
C GLN A 776 26.26 -12.00 -14.63
N ASN A 777 27.25 -12.21 -15.49
CA ASN A 777 27.46 -11.38 -16.67
C ASN A 777 27.08 -12.17 -17.91
N PHE A 778 25.98 -11.79 -18.55
CA PHE A 778 25.55 -12.39 -19.82
C PHE A 778 26.33 -11.80 -21.00
N ASP A 779 26.33 -12.48 -22.14
CA ASP A 779 26.78 -11.91 -23.41
C ASP A 779 25.58 -11.28 -24.15
N GLU A 780 25.77 -10.19 -24.88
CA GLU A 780 24.67 -9.53 -25.60
C GLU A 780 24.02 -10.44 -26.64
N GLU A 781 24.79 -11.26 -27.35
CA GLU A 781 24.29 -12.26 -28.31
C GLU A 781 23.34 -13.26 -27.63
N LEU A 782 23.69 -13.72 -26.43
CA LEU A 782 22.85 -14.62 -25.64
C LEU A 782 21.54 -13.91 -25.23
N VAL A 783 21.61 -12.64 -24.79
CA VAL A 783 20.42 -11.86 -24.44
C VAL A 783 19.53 -11.63 -25.65
N GLU A 784 20.09 -11.41 -26.85
CA GLU A 784 19.32 -11.33 -28.11
C GLU A 784 18.57 -12.63 -28.39
N GLU A 785 19.22 -13.79 -28.23
CA GLU A 785 18.56 -15.10 -28.40
C GLU A 785 17.41 -15.28 -27.40
N LEU A 786 17.62 -14.96 -26.11
CA LEU A 786 16.58 -15.02 -25.07
C LEU A 786 15.42 -14.08 -25.37
N ALA A 787 15.74 -12.89 -25.87
CA ALA A 787 14.78 -11.89 -26.26
C ALA A 787 13.88 -12.38 -27.42
N THR A 788 14.31 -13.34 -28.24
CA THR A 788 13.45 -13.97 -29.27
C THR A 788 12.58 -15.11 -28.76
N GLY A 789 12.71 -15.49 -27.48
CA GLY A 789 11.96 -16.60 -26.87
C GLY A 789 12.61 -17.97 -27.05
N ASN A 790 13.83 -18.02 -27.59
CA ASN A 790 14.62 -19.25 -27.64
C ASN A 790 15.39 -19.40 -26.32
N SER A 791 15.52 -20.63 -25.82
CA SER A 791 16.41 -20.96 -24.69
C SER A 791 17.62 -21.72 -25.22
N PRO A 792 18.79 -21.08 -25.35
CA PRO A 792 19.99 -21.75 -25.86
C PRO A 792 20.47 -22.84 -24.89
N GLU A 793 21.01 -23.94 -25.41
CA GLU A 793 21.52 -25.03 -24.57
C GLU A 793 22.66 -24.55 -23.63
N SER A 794 23.42 -23.54 -24.07
CA SER A 794 24.47 -22.87 -23.28
C SER A 794 23.95 -22.19 -22.02
N LEU A 795 22.69 -21.75 -21.99
CA LEU A 795 22.11 -21.05 -20.85
C LEU A 795 21.98 -21.97 -19.62
N SER A 796 21.73 -23.26 -19.84
CA SER A 796 21.67 -24.27 -18.77
C SER A 796 23.01 -24.49 -18.06
N GLN A 797 24.11 -24.05 -18.66
CA GLN A 797 25.45 -24.10 -18.06
C GLN A 797 25.75 -22.86 -17.21
N LEU A 798 25.06 -21.74 -17.46
CA LEU A 798 25.29 -20.44 -16.82
C LEU A 798 24.38 -20.21 -15.60
N ILE A 799 23.10 -20.58 -15.70
CA ILE A 799 22.11 -20.35 -14.64
C ILE A 799 21.26 -21.60 -14.39
N GLN A 800 20.76 -21.73 -13.16
CA GLN A 800 19.99 -22.90 -12.74
C GLN A 800 18.61 -22.99 -13.41
N ASN A 801 18.01 -21.86 -13.78
CA ASN A 801 16.66 -21.80 -14.34
C ASN A 801 16.60 -20.96 -15.64
N PRO A 802 16.98 -21.53 -16.78
CA PRO A 802 16.98 -20.85 -18.08
C PRO A 802 15.62 -20.26 -18.49
N ASP A 803 14.54 -20.98 -18.21
CA ASP A 803 13.17 -20.57 -18.56
C ASP A 803 12.77 -19.25 -17.90
N GLU A 804 13.30 -18.98 -16.71
CA GLU A 804 13.04 -17.74 -15.97
C GLU A 804 13.71 -16.53 -16.63
N ALA A 805 14.90 -16.69 -17.21
CA ALA A 805 15.55 -15.62 -17.97
C ALA A 805 14.76 -15.27 -19.24
N VAL A 806 14.28 -16.29 -19.96
CA VAL A 806 13.38 -16.12 -21.13
C VAL A 806 12.09 -15.41 -20.71
N GLN A 807 11.49 -15.84 -19.59
CA GLN A 807 10.29 -15.22 -19.04
C GLN A 807 10.50 -13.74 -18.72
N ILE A 808 11.58 -13.39 -18.00
CA ILE A 808 11.91 -12.00 -17.66
C ILE A 808 12.04 -11.16 -18.94
N CYS A 809 12.78 -11.62 -19.94
CA CYS A 809 12.91 -10.91 -21.22
C CYS A 809 11.56 -10.70 -21.92
N GLN A 810 10.72 -11.73 -21.99
CA GLN A 810 9.41 -11.66 -22.63
C GLN A 810 8.47 -10.69 -21.90
N LEU A 811 8.51 -10.66 -20.56
CA LEU A 811 7.70 -9.76 -19.76
C LEU A 811 8.21 -8.31 -19.82
N LEU A 812 9.52 -8.09 -19.80
CA LEU A 812 10.11 -6.76 -19.99
C LEU A 812 9.80 -6.19 -21.38
N LYS A 813 9.76 -7.03 -22.43
CA LYS A 813 9.34 -6.60 -23.77
C LYS A 813 7.88 -6.17 -23.87
N GLN A 814 7.04 -6.52 -22.89
CA GLN A 814 5.66 -6.06 -22.81
C GLN A 814 5.53 -4.67 -22.15
N THR A 815 6.62 -3.94 -21.91
CA THR A 815 6.59 -2.53 -21.43
C THR A 815 5.64 -1.61 -22.23
N PRO A 816 5.41 -1.77 -23.56
CA PRO A 816 4.36 -1.01 -24.28
C PRO A 816 2.94 -1.19 -23.72
N ASP A 817 2.69 -2.21 -22.89
CA ASP A 817 1.44 -2.35 -22.14
C ASP A 817 1.18 -1.19 -21.18
N GLU A 818 2.21 -0.45 -20.75
CA GLU A 818 2.08 0.78 -19.97
C GLU A 818 1.20 1.79 -20.70
N MET A 819 1.50 2.03 -21.98
CA MET A 819 0.73 2.94 -22.82
C MET A 819 -0.64 2.34 -23.17
N THR A 820 -0.66 1.05 -23.51
CA THR A 820 -1.88 0.35 -23.89
C THR A 820 -2.93 0.39 -22.78
N ASN A 821 -2.53 0.10 -21.55
CA ASN A 821 -3.46 0.06 -20.42
C ASN A 821 -3.79 1.46 -19.88
N LEU A 822 -2.90 2.45 -20.03
CA LEU A 822 -3.26 3.86 -19.79
C LEU A 822 -4.37 4.32 -20.75
N LEU A 823 -4.28 3.98 -22.03
CA LEU A 823 -5.32 4.24 -23.03
C LEU A 823 -6.62 3.46 -22.73
N ARG A 824 -6.53 2.19 -22.31
CA ARG A 824 -7.69 1.42 -21.85
C ARG A 824 -8.41 2.11 -20.70
N GLY A 825 -7.67 2.58 -19.70
CA GLY A 825 -8.27 3.35 -18.62
C GLY A 825 -9.00 4.60 -19.13
N LEU A 826 -8.41 5.33 -20.09
CA LEU A 826 -9.08 6.47 -20.73
C LEU A 826 -10.26 6.09 -21.64
N ASN A 827 -10.39 4.82 -22.01
CA ASN A 827 -11.56 4.25 -22.67
C ASN A 827 -12.63 3.75 -21.68
N GLY A 828 -12.41 3.87 -20.37
CA GLY A 828 -13.29 3.27 -19.36
C GLY A 828 -13.35 1.75 -19.48
N GLU A 829 -12.22 1.12 -19.79
CA GLU A 829 -12.02 -0.32 -19.90
C GLU A 829 -11.41 -0.92 -18.62
N TYR A 830 -11.43 -2.25 -18.51
CA TYR A 830 -10.85 -2.95 -17.38
C TYR A 830 -9.31 -2.98 -17.49
N ILE A 831 -8.63 -2.57 -16.42
CA ILE A 831 -7.16 -2.62 -16.36
C ILE A 831 -6.75 -3.83 -15.50
N PRO A 832 -5.95 -4.77 -16.04
CA PRO A 832 -5.57 -5.95 -15.30
C PRO A 832 -4.75 -5.60 -14.04
N PRO A 833 -5.08 -6.17 -12.86
CA PRO A 833 -4.31 -6.00 -11.64
C PRO A 833 -3.05 -6.87 -11.62
N ALA A 834 -2.06 -6.45 -10.84
CA ALA A 834 -0.82 -7.19 -10.58
C ALA A 834 -0.28 -6.84 -9.17
N PRO A 835 0.56 -7.68 -8.55
CA PRO A 835 1.26 -7.26 -7.34
C PRO A 835 2.26 -6.14 -7.68
N GLY A 836 2.30 -5.09 -6.87
CA GLY A 836 3.45 -4.18 -6.86
C GLY A 836 4.61 -4.80 -6.07
N GLY A 837 5.84 -4.54 -6.50
CA GLY A 837 7.03 -5.18 -5.95
C GLY A 837 8.29 -4.86 -6.73
N ASP A 838 9.38 -5.50 -6.34
CA ASP A 838 10.72 -5.31 -6.88
C ASP A 838 11.18 -6.54 -7.68
N LEU A 839 11.75 -6.37 -8.88
CA LEU A 839 12.17 -7.51 -9.70
C LEU A 839 13.28 -8.33 -9.02
N LEU A 840 14.27 -7.68 -8.41
CA LEU A 840 15.43 -8.35 -7.81
C LEU A 840 15.03 -9.20 -6.60
N ARG A 841 14.04 -8.75 -5.82
CA ARG A 841 13.56 -9.50 -4.66
C ARG A 841 12.38 -10.42 -4.96
N ASP A 842 11.35 -9.92 -5.64
CA ASP A 842 10.05 -10.58 -5.76
C ASP A 842 9.93 -11.44 -7.04
N GLY A 843 10.90 -11.30 -7.95
CA GLY A 843 11.00 -12.11 -9.17
C GLY A 843 10.08 -11.66 -10.31
N PRO A 844 9.95 -12.46 -11.38
CA PRO A 844 9.22 -12.09 -12.59
C PRO A 844 7.73 -11.82 -12.38
N GLY A 845 7.16 -12.19 -11.23
CA GLY A 845 5.74 -11.98 -10.91
C GLY A 845 5.30 -10.52 -10.80
N VAL A 846 6.25 -9.57 -10.67
CA VAL A 846 5.98 -8.11 -10.70
C VAL A 846 5.88 -7.55 -12.12
N LEU A 847 6.28 -8.35 -13.11
CA LEU A 847 6.21 -8.03 -14.52
C LEU A 847 5.02 -8.78 -15.18
N PRO A 848 4.47 -8.28 -16.30
CA PRO A 848 4.86 -7.04 -16.98
C PRO A 848 4.24 -5.82 -16.29
N THR A 849 4.78 -4.64 -16.59
CA THR A 849 4.23 -3.35 -16.13
C THR A 849 3.01 -2.95 -16.95
N GLY A 850 2.45 -1.76 -16.69
CA GLY A 850 1.18 -1.31 -17.25
C GLY A 850 -0.03 -1.96 -16.59
N ARG A 851 0.05 -2.22 -15.28
CA ARG A 851 -0.97 -2.95 -14.52
C ARG A 851 -1.53 -2.11 -13.38
N ASN A 852 -2.74 -2.45 -12.94
CA ASN A 852 -3.39 -1.82 -11.79
C ASN A 852 -2.87 -2.42 -10.48
N ILE A 853 -1.66 -2.01 -10.08
CA ILE A 853 -0.90 -2.67 -9.00
C ILE A 853 -1.58 -2.63 -7.63
N HIS A 854 -1.45 -3.69 -6.84
CA HIS A 854 -1.98 -3.78 -5.48
C HIS A 854 -0.89 -4.18 -4.48
N ALA A 855 -1.16 -3.97 -3.19
CA ALA A 855 -0.32 -4.45 -2.09
C ALA A 855 -0.63 -5.93 -1.80
N LEU A 856 -0.89 -6.27 -0.53
CA LEU A 856 -1.10 -7.65 -0.05
C LEU A 856 -2.22 -7.75 1.01
N ASP A 857 -2.54 -8.98 1.42
CA ASP A 857 -3.41 -9.28 2.57
C ASP A 857 -2.65 -9.11 3.90
N PRO A 858 -2.95 -8.07 4.71
CA PRO A 858 -2.20 -7.77 5.93
C PRO A 858 -2.41 -8.80 7.05
N TYR A 859 -3.42 -9.68 6.96
CA TYR A 859 -3.61 -10.77 7.93
C TYR A 859 -2.65 -11.96 7.67
N ARG A 860 -1.73 -11.86 6.72
CA ARG A 860 -0.75 -12.93 6.42
C ARG A 860 0.67 -12.54 6.77
N MET A 861 0.85 -11.43 7.48
CA MET A 861 2.14 -10.86 7.79
C MET A 861 2.61 -11.19 9.24
N PRO A 862 3.85 -11.67 9.43
CA PRO A 862 4.85 -11.95 8.40
C PRO A 862 4.58 -13.26 7.65
N SER A 863 5.02 -13.33 6.38
CA SER A 863 5.06 -14.60 5.65
C SER A 863 6.05 -15.58 6.30
N PRO A 864 5.96 -16.91 6.06
CA PRO A 864 6.91 -17.87 6.63
C PRO A 864 8.38 -17.58 6.30
N ALA A 865 8.66 -17.20 5.05
CA ALA A 865 10.02 -16.87 4.61
C ALA A 865 10.51 -15.57 5.27
N ALA A 866 9.67 -14.54 5.30
CA ALA A 866 9.96 -13.28 5.98
C ALA A 866 10.22 -13.48 7.47
N TYR A 867 9.45 -14.37 8.12
CA TYR A 867 9.65 -14.71 9.52
C TYR A 867 11.03 -15.31 9.75
N SER A 868 11.39 -16.37 9.00
CA SER A 868 12.70 -17.02 9.14
C SER A 868 13.86 -16.05 8.89
N ARG A 869 13.75 -15.21 7.86
CA ARG A 869 14.79 -14.25 7.48
C ARG A 869 14.94 -13.12 8.51
N GLY A 870 13.82 -12.58 9.01
CA GLY A 870 13.84 -11.57 10.07
C GLY A 870 14.44 -12.09 11.38
N GLN A 871 14.21 -13.36 11.73
CA GLN A 871 14.87 -13.98 12.89
C GLN A 871 16.39 -14.06 12.72
N GLU A 872 16.87 -14.43 11.53
CA GLU A 872 18.30 -14.45 11.23
C GLU A 872 18.93 -13.06 11.36
N ILE A 873 18.27 -12.04 10.78
CA ILE A 873 18.70 -10.65 10.84
C ILE A 873 18.79 -10.16 12.28
N ALA A 874 17.74 -10.35 13.09
CA ALA A 874 17.72 -9.94 14.48
C ALA A 874 18.87 -10.57 15.29
N LYS A 875 19.15 -11.86 15.09
CA LYS A 875 20.28 -12.54 15.74
C LYS A 875 21.64 -11.95 15.35
N LYS A 876 21.84 -11.61 14.08
CA LYS A 876 23.06 -10.92 13.61
C LYS A 876 23.20 -9.55 14.27
N ILE A 877 22.10 -8.81 14.44
CA ILE A 877 22.10 -7.50 15.10
C ILE A 877 22.46 -7.61 16.58
N ILE A 878 21.87 -8.57 17.29
CA ILE A 878 22.21 -8.84 18.70
C ILE A 878 23.69 -9.20 18.82
N ALA A 879 24.18 -10.13 17.98
CA ALA A 879 25.58 -10.55 17.99
C ALA A 879 26.54 -9.39 17.70
N GLN A 880 26.23 -8.54 16.70
CA GLN A 880 27.03 -7.37 16.37
C GLN A 880 27.09 -6.38 17.54
N HIS A 881 25.95 -6.13 18.21
CA HIS A 881 25.93 -5.25 19.38
C HIS A 881 26.75 -5.83 20.55
N GLN A 882 26.62 -7.12 20.85
CA GLN A 882 27.39 -7.78 21.91
C GLN A 882 28.90 -7.77 21.64
N GLN A 883 29.33 -7.92 20.38
CA GLN A 883 30.74 -7.83 20.00
C GLN A 883 31.31 -6.43 20.24
N GLU A 884 30.47 -5.39 20.12
CA GLU A 884 30.88 -3.99 20.27
C GLU A 884 30.85 -3.51 21.73
N THR A 885 29.86 -3.94 22.51
CA THR A 885 29.59 -3.40 23.85
C THR A 885 29.80 -4.41 24.99
N GLY A 886 29.85 -5.70 24.67
CA GLY A 886 29.89 -6.79 25.66
C GLY A 886 28.56 -7.06 26.37
N GLN A 887 27.47 -6.37 26.00
CA GLN A 887 26.15 -6.49 26.62
C GLN A 887 25.06 -6.68 25.55
N TYR A 888 23.87 -7.12 25.96
CA TYR A 888 22.69 -7.09 25.08
C TYR A 888 22.16 -5.65 24.97
N PRO A 889 21.61 -5.23 23.83
CA PRO A 889 20.95 -3.94 23.74
C PRO A 889 19.69 -3.96 24.62
N GLU A 890 19.48 -2.93 25.44
CA GLU A 890 18.31 -2.86 26.31
C GLU A 890 17.06 -2.47 25.52
N THR A 891 17.18 -1.46 24.65
CA THR A 891 16.13 -1.01 23.74
C THR A 891 16.66 -0.92 22.31
N VAL A 892 15.88 -1.44 21.37
CA VAL A 892 16.13 -1.34 19.93
C VAL A 892 14.96 -0.62 19.27
N ALA A 893 15.26 0.46 18.54
CA ALA A 893 14.25 1.10 17.72
C ALA A 893 14.13 0.38 16.38
N VAL A 894 12.91 -0.05 16.03
CA VAL A 894 12.63 -0.75 14.77
C VAL A 894 11.71 0.12 13.94
N MET A 895 12.14 0.41 12.71
CA MET A 895 11.35 1.17 11.76
C MET A 895 10.38 0.23 11.04
N LEU A 896 9.08 0.56 11.03
CA LEU A 896 8.04 -0.19 10.33
C LEU A 896 7.41 0.71 9.26
N TRP A 897 7.86 0.60 8.01
CA TRP A 897 7.35 1.41 6.91
C TRP A 897 6.53 0.57 5.92
N GLY A 898 5.53 1.20 5.31
CA GLY A 898 4.75 0.55 4.25
C GLY A 898 5.61 0.12 3.05
N LEU A 899 6.70 0.85 2.77
CA LEU A 899 7.53 0.68 1.57
C LEU A 899 8.24 -0.68 1.57
N ASP A 900 9.05 -0.98 2.59
CA ASP A 900 9.74 -2.26 2.75
C ASP A 900 8.78 -3.40 3.11
N ILE A 901 7.81 -3.16 4.00
CA ILE A 901 7.12 -4.28 4.65
C ILE A 901 6.14 -5.01 3.72
N ILE A 902 5.53 -4.30 2.77
CA ILE A 902 4.68 -4.91 1.72
C ILE A 902 5.53 -5.84 0.87
N LYS A 903 6.68 -5.30 0.48
CA LYS A 903 7.68 -5.85 -0.40
C LYS A 903 8.35 -7.10 0.20
N THR A 904 8.83 -7.02 1.43
CA THR A 904 9.44 -8.14 2.17
C THR A 904 8.42 -9.09 2.77
N ARG A 905 7.11 -8.76 2.68
CA ARG A 905 6.01 -9.52 3.30
C ARG A 905 6.19 -9.66 4.82
N GLY A 906 6.76 -8.65 5.47
CA GLY A 906 6.90 -8.55 6.93
C GLY A 906 8.27 -8.89 7.53
N GLU A 907 9.39 -8.68 6.84
CA GLU A 907 10.73 -8.95 7.42
C GLU A 907 11.03 -8.04 8.62
N SER A 908 10.85 -6.72 8.50
CA SER A 908 10.98 -5.77 9.62
C SER A 908 10.09 -6.12 10.84
N LEU A 909 8.87 -6.60 10.60
CA LEU A 909 8.00 -7.13 11.65
C LEU A 909 8.58 -8.40 12.28
N ALA A 910 9.14 -9.31 11.48
CA ALA A 910 9.77 -10.53 11.98
C ALA A 910 11.03 -10.25 12.82
N ILE A 911 11.83 -9.24 12.43
CA ILE A 911 12.96 -8.74 13.24
C ILE A 911 12.46 -8.32 14.62
N LEU A 912 11.40 -7.51 14.67
CA LEU A 912 10.77 -7.08 15.93
C LEU A 912 10.32 -8.27 16.77
N LEU A 913 9.62 -9.24 16.16
CA LEU A 913 9.13 -10.43 16.87
C LEU A 913 10.27 -11.25 17.47
N GLU A 914 11.39 -11.42 16.77
CA GLU A 914 12.56 -12.12 17.31
C GLU A 914 13.16 -11.36 18.51
N LEU A 915 13.36 -10.03 18.39
CA LEU A 915 13.92 -9.21 19.48
C LEU A 915 13.07 -9.29 20.78
N VAL A 916 11.74 -9.36 20.65
CA VAL A 916 10.81 -9.54 21.78
C VAL A 916 10.78 -11.00 22.29
N GLY A 917 11.19 -11.97 21.46
CA GLY A 917 11.05 -13.39 21.72
C GLY A 917 9.61 -13.89 21.53
N ALA A 918 9.01 -13.57 20.38
CA ALA A 918 7.62 -13.86 20.03
C ALA A 918 7.48 -14.60 18.68
N LYS A 919 6.30 -15.18 18.41
CA LYS A 919 5.99 -15.90 17.16
C LYS A 919 4.58 -15.65 16.64
N PRO A 920 4.35 -15.62 15.32
CA PRO A 920 3.01 -15.48 14.76
C PRO A 920 2.17 -16.75 14.95
N ILE A 921 0.93 -16.59 15.39
CA ILE A 921 -0.07 -17.65 15.52
C ILE A 921 -1.07 -17.55 14.37
N LYS A 922 -1.24 -18.66 13.66
CA LYS A 922 -2.18 -18.78 12.55
C LYS A 922 -3.40 -19.58 12.98
N GLU A 923 -4.58 -19.08 12.66
CA GLU A 923 -5.83 -19.85 12.74
C GLU A 923 -5.97 -20.80 11.53
N GLY A 924 -7.01 -21.66 11.51
CA GLY A 924 -7.20 -22.67 10.48
C GLY A 924 -7.39 -22.17 9.04
N THR A 925 -7.70 -20.88 8.83
CA THR A 925 -7.70 -20.25 7.49
C THR A 925 -6.30 -19.83 7.03
N GLY A 926 -5.33 -19.86 7.96
CA GLY A 926 -3.94 -19.40 7.85
C GLY A 926 -3.74 -17.91 8.14
N ARG A 927 -4.78 -17.17 8.53
CA ARG A 927 -4.65 -15.77 8.97
C ARG A 927 -3.87 -15.72 10.28
N ILE A 928 -3.01 -14.72 10.41
CA ILE A 928 -2.30 -14.40 11.64
C ILE A 928 -3.25 -13.60 12.51
N VAL A 929 -3.53 -14.14 13.69
CA VAL A 929 -4.53 -13.64 14.63
C VAL A 929 -3.90 -13.18 15.95
N ARG A 930 -2.62 -13.51 16.18
CA ARG A 930 -1.90 -13.17 17.40
C ARG A 930 -0.39 -13.29 17.21
N TYR A 931 0.38 -12.50 17.95
CA TYR A 931 1.83 -12.70 18.14
C TYR A 931 2.07 -13.20 19.56
N GLU A 932 2.55 -14.42 19.74
CA GLU A 932 2.64 -15.08 21.05
C GLU A 932 4.05 -15.05 21.62
N LEU A 933 4.20 -14.72 22.91
CA LEU A 933 5.48 -14.80 23.61
C LEU A 933 5.96 -16.25 23.66
N GLN A 934 7.23 -16.45 23.33
CA GLN A 934 7.90 -17.74 23.51
C GLN A 934 8.50 -17.81 24.92
N PRO A 935 8.56 -18.99 25.54
CA PRO A 935 9.30 -19.20 26.80
C PRO A 935 10.76 -18.73 26.70
N LEU A 936 11.29 -18.04 27.72
CA LEU A 936 12.64 -17.45 27.69
C LEU A 936 13.75 -18.47 27.39
N ASP A 937 13.60 -19.72 27.87
CA ASP A 937 14.53 -20.82 27.62
C ASP A 937 14.62 -21.22 26.14
N GLN A 938 13.62 -20.87 25.33
CA GLN A 938 13.59 -21.12 23.88
C GLN A 938 14.05 -19.91 23.05
N VAL A 939 14.03 -18.70 23.62
CA VAL A 939 14.41 -17.45 22.92
C VAL A 939 15.93 -17.33 22.80
N GLY A 940 16.68 -17.68 23.85
CA GLY A 940 18.16 -17.66 23.83
C GLY A 940 18.79 -16.27 24.02
N HIS A 941 18.00 -15.24 24.30
CA HIS A 941 18.41 -13.90 24.71
C HIS A 941 17.32 -13.26 25.61
N PRO A 942 17.64 -12.22 26.40
CA PRO A 942 16.63 -11.42 27.10
C PRO A 942 15.60 -10.84 26.13
N ARG A 943 14.36 -10.58 26.59
CA ARG A 943 13.41 -9.80 25.77
C ARG A 943 13.91 -8.37 25.65
N ILE A 944 14.24 -7.97 24.44
CA ILE A 944 14.75 -6.63 24.12
C ILE A 944 13.56 -5.67 24.03
N ASP A 945 13.67 -4.50 24.65
CA ASP A 945 12.61 -3.49 24.55
C ASP A 945 12.60 -2.82 23.16
N ILE A 946 11.44 -2.39 22.70
CA ILE A 946 11.25 -1.95 21.31
C ILE A 946 10.70 -0.53 21.26
N LEU A 947 11.37 0.37 20.54
CA LEU A 947 10.71 1.56 20.01
C LEU A 947 10.29 1.30 18.56
N ALA A 948 9.03 0.94 18.33
CA ALA A 948 8.54 0.74 16.97
C ALA A 948 8.08 2.09 16.38
N ASN A 949 8.88 2.66 15.50
CA ASN A 949 8.51 3.89 14.79
C ASN A 949 7.78 3.54 13.48
N LEU A 950 6.51 3.91 13.41
CA LEU A 950 5.62 3.60 12.30
C LEU A 950 5.57 4.79 11.34
N SER A 951 5.70 4.54 10.03
CA SER A 951 5.33 5.58 9.06
C SER A 951 3.81 5.80 9.06
N GLY A 952 3.35 6.99 8.64
CA GLY A 952 1.91 7.28 8.56
C GLY A 952 1.17 6.31 7.62
N ILE A 953 1.83 5.85 6.54
CA ILE A 953 1.29 4.83 5.62
C ILE A 953 1.11 3.50 6.35
N PHE A 954 2.11 3.10 7.16
CA PHE A 954 2.03 1.86 7.92
C PHE A 954 0.88 1.92 8.93
N ARG A 955 0.81 3.03 9.69
CA ARG A 955 -0.24 3.33 10.66
C ARG A 955 -1.64 3.16 10.06
N ASP A 956 -1.86 3.72 8.87
CA ASP A 956 -3.19 3.76 8.25
C ASP A 956 -3.55 2.46 7.51
N SER A 957 -2.54 1.73 7.02
CA SER A 957 -2.75 0.53 6.19
C SER A 957 -2.75 -0.79 6.97
N PHE A 958 -2.08 -0.85 8.12
CA PHE A 958 -1.83 -2.08 8.88
C PHE A 958 -2.33 -2.01 10.34
N VAL A 959 -3.49 -1.35 10.54
CA VAL A 959 -4.13 -1.23 11.87
C VAL A 959 -4.27 -2.59 12.58
N ASN A 960 -4.57 -3.66 11.83
CA ASN A 960 -4.65 -5.01 12.39
C ASN A 960 -3.32 -5.46 13.01
N ILE A 961 -2.18 -5.19 12.37
CA ILE A 961 -0.85 -5.57 12.89
C ILE A 961 -0.53 -4.75 14.14
N ILE A 962 -0.85 -3.46 14.14
CA ILE A 962 -0.67 -2.55 15.29
C ILE A 962 -1.44 -3.07 16.51
N GLU A 963 -2.69 -3.48 16.33
CA GLU A 963 -3.50 -4.02 17.41
C GLU A 963 -2.96 -5.35 17.97
N LEU A 964 -2.36 -6.20 17.12
CA LEU A 964 -1.71 -7.44 17.55
C LEU A 964 -0.38 -7.20 18.26
N LEU A 965 0.39 -6.18 17.86
CA LEU A 965 1.64 -5.80 18.51
C LEU A 965 1.39 -5.13 19.87
N ASP A 966 0.39 -4.26 19.98
CA ASP A 966 0.01 -3.63 21.26
C ASP A 966 -0.37 -4.69 22.31
N ASP A 967 -1.11 -5.72 21.89
CA ASP A 967 -1.43 -6.88 22.74
C ASP A 967 -0.18 -7.67 23.17
N LEU A 968 0.77 -7.87 22.24
CA LEU A 968 2.06 -8.51 22.54
C LEU A 968 2.85 -7.72 23.58
N PHE A 969 2.97 -6.40 23.42
CA PHE A 969 3.71 -5.55 24.36
C PHE A 969 3.06 -5.51 25.72
N LEU A 970 1.72 -5.43 25.80
CA LEU A 970 1.01 -5.51 27.07
C LEU A 970 1.38 -6.80 27.82
N ARG A 971 1.28 -7.95 27.14
CA ARG A 971 1.65 -9.24 27.75
C ARG A 971 3.13 -9.33 28.12
N ALA A 972 4.02 -8.72 27.35
CA ALA A 972 5.45 -8.67 27.68
C ALA A 972 5.73 -7.84 28.95
N THR A 973 4.98 -6.76 29.18
CA THR A 973 5.08 -5.98 30.43
C THR A 973 4.56 -6.75 31.65
N GLU A 974 3.52 -7.58 31.46
CA GLU A 974 2.85 -8.31 32.54
C GLU A 974 3.49 -9.66 32.87
N ALA A 975 4.29 -10.22 31.96
CA ALA A 975 4.99 -11.49 32.14
C ALA A 975 5.78 -11.56 33.46
N ASP A 976 5.67 -12.67 34.18
CA ASP A 976 6.37 -12.90 35.44
C ASP A 976 7.81 -13.37 35.18
N GLU A 977 8.65 -12.41 34.75
CA GLU A 977 10.04 -12.63 34.35
C GLU A 977 10.96 -11.62 35.05
N PRO A 978 12.23 -11.99 35.34
CA PRO A 978 13.23 -11.07 35.89
C PRO A 978 13.50 -9.86 34.98
N GLU A 979 13.72 -8.68 35.56
CA GLU A 979 13.98 -7.42 34.81
C GLU A 979 15.25 -7.46 33.94
N ASP A 980 16.25 -8.27 34.32
CA ASP A 980 17.49 -8.49 33.56
C ASP A 980 17.33 -9.50 32.42
N GLN A 981 16.18 -10.18 32.34
CA GLN A 981 15.79 -11.09 31.26
C GLN A 981 14.63 -10.54 30.42
N ASN A 982 13.99 -9.45 30.86
CA ASN A 982 12.89 -8.79 30.15
C ASN A 982 12.98 -7.27 30.32
N PHE A 983 13.64 -6.62 29.36
CA PHE A 983 13.85 -5.17 29.37
C PHE A 983 12.55 -4.39 29.12
N ILE A 984 11.58 -4.97 28.40
CA ILE A 984 10.24 -4.39 28.21
C ILE A 984 9.57 -4.19 29.58
N ARG A 985 9.59 -5.22 30.42
CA ARG A 985 9.07 -5.18 31.79
C ARG A 985 9.86 -4.22 32.67
N LYS A 986 11.19 -4.28 32.65
CA LYS A 986 12.08 -3.37 33.39
C LYS A 986 11.69 -1.90 33.15
N HIS A 987 11.59 -1.49 31.90
CA HIS A 987 11.24 -0.11 31.55
C HIS A 987 9.78 0.24 31.86
N ALA A 988 8.85 -0.70 31.67
CA ALA A 988 7.45 -0.50 32.04
C ALA A 988 7.27 -0.29 33.55
N LEU A 989 7.99 -1.03 34.39
CA LEU A 989 7.99 -0.85 35.85
C LEU A 989 8.57 0.51 36.25
N ALA A 990 9.65 0.94 35.60
CA ALA A 990 10.24 2.27 35.81
C ALA A 990 9.23 3.40 35.50
N LEU A 991 8.53 3.33 34.36
CA LEU A 991 7.49 4.30 33.99
C LEU A 991 6.29 4.25 34.96
N LYS A 992 5.89 3.05 35.38
CA LYS A 992 4.77 2.85 36.31
C LYS A 992 5.07 3.47 37.68
N SER A 993 6.32 3.39 38.14
CA SER A 993 6.76 4.02 39.39
C SER A 993 6.65 5.56 39.37
N GLN A 994 6.65 6.16 38.18
CA GLN A 994 6.49 7.59 37.96
C GLN A 994 5.02 8.01 37.78
N GLY A 995 4.07 7.06 37.85
CA GLY A 995 2.65 7.31 37.65
C GLY A 995 2.22 7.49 36.19
N ILE A 996 3.06 7.09 35.22
CA ILE A 996 2.75 7.20 33.80
C ILE A 996 1.71 6.15 33.39
N GLU A 997 0.70 6.57 32.63
CA GLU A 997 -0.32 5.68 32.07
C GLU A 997 0.16 4.96 30.80
N ASN A 998 -0.43 3.79 30.53
CA ASN A 998 -0.14 2.96 29.35
C ASN A 998 1.36 2.69 29.14
N VAL A 999 2.00 2.18 30.18
CA VAL A 999 3.45 1.89 30.19
C VAL A 999 3.90 0.83 29.18
N SER A 1000 2.96 0.12 28.52
CA SER A 1000 3.21 -0.83 27.44
C SER A 1000 3.27 -0.18 26.04
N ALA A 1001 3.01 1.13 25.92
CA ALA A 1001 3.06 1.80 24.62
C ALA A 1001 4.46 1.75 24.01
N ARG A 1002 4.60 1.11 22.84
CA ARG A 1002 5.86 0.98 22.07
C ARG A 1002 5.72 1.34 20.60
N LEU A 1003 4.49 1.54 20.12
CA LEU A 1003 4.17 1.83 18.72
C LEU A 1003 3.93 3.33 18.56
N PHE A 1004 4.85 4.04 17.92
CA PHE A 1004 4.85 5.51 17.82
C PHE A 1004 4.83 5.98 16.37
N SER A 1005 4.05 7.02 16.07
CA SER A 1005 3.95 7.60 14.74
C SER A 1005 3.58 9.09 14.82
N ASN A 1006 3.32 9.69 13.65
CA ASN A 1006 2.68 10.99 13.53
C ASN A 1006 1.23 10.94 14.06
N PRO A 1007 0.61 12.09 14.41
CA PRO A 1007 -0.83 12.18 14.68
C PRO A 1007 -1.69 11.59 13.56
N ALA A 1008 -2.91 11.18 13.87
CA ALA A 1008 -3.78 10.54 12.89
C ALA A 1008 -4.15 11.49 11.75
N GLY A 1009 -3.93 11.06 10.50
CA GLY A 1009 -4.14 11.87 9.29
C GLY A 1009 -2.90 12.62 8.81
N ASP A 1010 -1.82 12.58 9.58
CA ASP A 1010 -0.56 13.25 9.29
C ASP A 1010 0.51 12.28 8.79
N PHE A 1011 1.49 12.80 8.05
CA PHE A 1011 2.59 12.04 7.45
C PHE A 1011 3.91 12.83 7.54
N GLY A 1012 5.03 12.12 7.46
CA GLY A 1012 6.38 12.69 7.46
C GLY A 1012 6.87 13.17 8.84
N SER A 1013 8.19 13.31 9.00
CA SER A 1013 8.79 13.82 10.25
C SER A 1013 8.95 15.34 10.28
N LEU A 1014 8.82 16.01 9.13
CA LEU A 1014 9.08 17.44 8.89
C LEU A 1014 10.55 17.84 8.94
N VAL A 1015 11.43 16.91 9.32
CA VAL A 1015 12.88 17.10 9.22
C VAL A 1015 13.27 17.29 7.75
N ASN A 1016 12.66 16.53 6.84
CA ASN A 1016 12.84 16.70 5.39
C ASN A 1016 12.46 18.11 4.93
N ASP A 1017 11.33 18.66 5.39
CA ASP A 1017 10.87 19.98 4.99
C ASP A 1017 11.80 21.08 5.51
N GLN A 1018 12.22 21.00 6.78
CA GLN A 1018 13.21 21.92 7.34
C GLN A 1018 14.54 21.88 6.59
N VAL A 1019 15.02 20.68 6.23
CA VAL A 1019 16.27 20.52 5.46
C VAL A 1019 16.14 21.10 4.07
N ILE A 1020 15.06 20.79 3.34
CA ILE A 1020 14.79 21.32 2.00
C ILE A 1020 14.76 22.85 2.03
N GLU A 1021 13.99 23.44 2.95
CA GLU A 1021 13.84 24.90 3.10
C GLU A 1021 15.08 25.57 3.72
N SER A 1022 16.04 24.79 4.23
CA SER A 1022 17.21 25.29 5.00
C SER A 1022 16.80 26.04 6.28
N ASN A 1023 15.57 25.82 6.75
CA ASN A 1023 14.97 26.52 7.89
C ASN A 1023 15.22 25.75 9.20
N TRP A 1024 16.48 25.75 9.62
CA TRP A 1024 16.95 25.14 10.86
C TRP A 1024 18.33 25.71 11.21
N GLU A 1025 18.68 25.71 12.49
CA GLU A 1025 19.95 26.24 13.01
C GLU A 1025 20.92 25.14 13.45
N SER A 1026 20.41 24.00 13.95
CA SER A 1026 21.24 22.92 14.49
C SER A 1026 20.60 21.54 14.35
N GLY A 1027 21.41 20.49 14.46
CA GLY A 1027 20.90 19.11 14.50
C GLY A 1027 19.97 18.83 15.70
N ASP A 1028 20.13 19.57 16.80
CA ASP A 1028 19.26 19.43 17.99
C ASP A 1028 17.84 19.92 17.70
N GLU A 1029 17.70 20.96 16.87
CA GLU A 1029 16.40 21.41 16.38
C GLU A 1029 15.73 20.32 15.53
N LEU A 1030 16.47 19.68 14.61
CA LEU A 1030 15.95 18.58 13.79
C LEU A 1030 15.52 17.39 14.66
N ALA A 1031 16.26 17.06 15.72
CA ALA A 1031 15.87 16.04 16.70
C ALA A 1031 14.57 16.41 17.43
N GLN A 1032 14.43 17.66 17.87
CA GLN A 1032 13.22 18.13 18.54
C GLN A 1032 12.01 18.13 17.60
N THR A 1033 12.21 18.52 16.34
CA THR A 1033 11.20 18.42 15.27
C THR A 1033 10.75 16.97 15.13
N TRP A 1034 11.68 16.01 14.97
CA TRP A 1034 11.33 14.60 14.87
C TRP A 1034 10.59 14.08 16.11
N GLN A 1035 11.10 14.38 17.31
CA GLN A 1035 10.56 13.88 18.58
C GLN A 1035 9.14 14.39 18.82
N SER A 1036 8.92 15.69 18.67
CA SER A 1036 7.59 16.31 18.84
C SER A 1036 6.58 15.71 17.87
N ARG A 1037 7.03 15.41 16.65
CA ARG A 1037 6.21 14.90 15.57
C ARG A 1037 5.87 13.42 15.72
N ASN A 1038 6.68 12.64 16.43
CA ASN A 1038 6.54 11.18 16.59
C ASN A 1038 6.10 10.76 17.99
N ALA A 1039 5.71 11.68 18.88
CA ALA A 1039 5.33 11.38 20.25
C ALA A 1039 3.93 10.74 20.43
N PHE A 1040 3.29 10.26 19.37
CA PHE A 1040 1.92 9.77 19.40
C PHE A 1040 1.86 8.25 19.33
N SER A 1041 1.25 7.63 20.34
CA SER A 1041 1.16 6.18 20.44
C SER A 1041 -0.08 5.61 19.74
N TYR A 1042 0.06 4.38 19.25
CA TYR A 1042 -0.97 3.60 18.58
C TYR A 1042 -1.12 2.21 19.18
N GLY A 1043 -2.34 1.67 19.16
CA GLY A 1043 -2.70 0.38 19.74
C GLY A 1043 -4.20 0.22 19.85
N ARG A 1044 -4.67 -0.79 20.59
CA ARG A 1044 -6.11 -1.04 20.80
C ARG A 1044 -6.78 0.12 21.57
N LYS A 1045 -6.05 0.71 22.52
CA LYS A 1045 -6.55 1.80 23.41
C LYS A 1045 -6.05 3.20 23.02
N ASP A 1046 -4.89 3.29 22.38
CA ASP A 1046 -4.32 4.56 21.94
C ASP A 1046 -4.46 4.70 20.41
N LYS A 1047 -5.00 5.81 19.94
CA LYS A 1047 -5.23 6.09 18.51
C LYS A 1047 -4.63 7.44 18.12
N GLY A 1048 -3.33 7.57 18.33
CA GLY A 1048 -2.60 8.84 18.20
C GLY A 1048 -2.71 9.69 19.46
N LYS A 1049 -2.63 9.08 20.65
CA LYS A 1049 -2.55 9.82 21.92
C LYS A 1049 -1.10 10.23 22.17
N ALA A 1050 -0.85 11.47 22.53
CA ALA A 1050 0.50 11.92 22.88
C ALA A 1050 0.99 11.18 24.15
N ARG A 1051 2.21 10.61 24.08
CA ARG A 1051 2.91 9.91 25.17
C ARG A 1051 4.39 10.33 25.21
N PRO A 1052 4.70 11.63 25.35
CA PRO A 1052 6.08 12.12 25.30
C PRO A 1052 6.98 11.50 26.37
N GLU A 1053 6.46 11.20 27.56
CA GLU A 1053 7.22 10.61 28.68
C GLU A 1053 7.66 9.18 28.35
N VAL A 1054 6.79 8.39 27.72
CA VAL A 1054 7.12 7.03 27.28
C VAL A 1054 8.13 7.07 26.14
N LEU A 1055 7.93 7.96 25.15
CA LEU A 1055 8.89 8.13 24.05
C LEU A 1055 10.27 8.56 24.57
N GLN A 1056 10.34 9.54 25.49
CA GLN A 1056 11.58 10.00 26.09
C GLN A 1056 12.33 8.89 26.81
N GLN A 1057 11.62 8.04 27.57
CA GLN A 1057 12.23 6.88 28.21
C GLN A 1057 12.80 5.90 27.18
N LEU A 1058 12.04 5.62 26.11
CA LEU A 1058 12.51 4.73 25.04
C LEU A 1058 13.74 5.31 24.34
N LEU A 1059 13.71 6.57 23.91
CA LEU A 1059 14.85 7.27 23.31
C LEU A 1059 16.09 7.26 24.21
N LYS A 1060 15.91 7.45 25.53
CA LYS A 1060 17.01 7.41 26.50
C LYS A 1060 17.67 6.04 26.58
N THR A 1061 16.87 4.98 26.47
CA THR A 1061 17.34 3.58 26.59
C THR A 1061 17.75 2.97 25.25
N SER A 1062 17.40 3.57 24.11
CA SER A 1062 17.76 3.08 22.77
C SER A 1062 19.27 2.95 22.59
N ASP A 1063 19.73 1.72 22.33
CA ASP A 1063 21.13 1.41 22.02
C ASP A 1063 21.37 1.30 20.51
N ARG A 1064 20.32 0.90 19.78
CA ARG A 1064 20.42 0.65 18.35
C ARG A 1064 19.12 0.95 17.61
N ILE A 1065 19.25 1.39 16.36
CA ILE A 1065 18.16 1.62 15.42
C ILE A 1065 18.29 0.64 14.27
N ILE A 1066 17.18 0.10 13.78
CA ILE A 1066 17.12 -0.86 12.67
C ILE A 1066 16.20 -0.32 11.59
N GLN A 1067 16.68 -0.29 10.35
CA GLN A 1067 15.89 0.05 9.17
C GLN A 1067 16.27 -0.87 8.01
N GLU A 1068 15.27 -1.43 7.34
CA GLU A 1068 15.48 -2.12 6.06
C GLU A 1068 15.56 -1.08 4.93
N ILE A 1069 16.51 -1.27 4.01
CA ILE A 1069 16.58 -0.50 2.77
C ILE A 1069 15.62 -1.13 1.78
N ASP A 1070 14.79 -0.29 1.20
CA ASP A 1070 13.68 -0.69 0.36
C ASP A 1070 14.09 -1.43 -0.92
N SER A 1071 14.96 -0.83 -1.72
CA SER A 1071 15.47 -1.38 -2.98
C SER A 1071 16.76 -0.68 -3.42
N VAL A 1072 17.30 -1.11 -4.57
CA VAL A 1072 18.47 -0.47 -5.20
C VAL A 1072 18.16 0.98 -5.62
N GLU A 1073 16.93 1.23 -6.09
CA GLU A 1073 16.45 2.53 -6.54
C GLU A 1073 16.14 3.50 -5.41
N TYR A 1074 15.71 2.98 -4.24
CA TYR A 1074 15.37 3.77 -3.07
C TYR A 1074 16.33 3.47 -1.90
N GLY A 1075 17.59 3.88 -2.08
CA GLY A 1075 18.64 3.84 -1.07
C GLY A 1075 18.64 5.05 -0.13
N LEU A 1076 19.62 5.10 0.78
CA LEU A 1076 19.74 6.12 1.82
C LEU A 1076 19.85 7.56 1.28
N THR A 1077 20.35 7.70 0.06
CA THR A 1077 20.59 8.99 -0.60
C THR A 1077 19.57 9.33 -1.69
N ASP A 1078 18.68 8.39 -2.05
CA ASP A 1078 17.71 8.57 -3.13
C ASP A 1078 16.41 9.20 -2.66
N ILE A 1079 16.01 8.95 -1.41
CA ILE A 1079 14.77 9.49 -0.83
C ILE A 1079 15.05 10.17 0.51
N GLN A 1080 14.29 11.23 0.80
CA GLN A 1080 14.52 12.07 1.97
C GLN A 1080 14.08 11.41 3.29
N GLU A 1081 13.21 10.42 3.22
CA GLU A 1081 12.56 9.80 4.36
C GLU A 1081 13.58 9.14 5.30
N TYR A 1082 14.71 8.62 4.78
CA TYR A 1082 15.72 7.94 5.59
C TYR A 1082 16.45 8.89 6.53
N TYR A 1083 17.02 10.00 6.05
CA TYR A 1083 17.67 10.97 6.94
C TYR A 1083 16.62 11.63 7.85
N ALA A 1084 15.43 11.91 7.32
CA ALA A 1084 14.39 12.62 8.04
C ALA A 1084 13.81 11.81 9.20
N ASN A 1085 13.72 10.47 9.08
CA ASN A 1085 13.18 9.60 10.12
C ASN A 1085 14.26 8.82 10.86
N THR A 1086 15.11 8.05 10.18
CA THR A 1086 16.16 7.25 10.83
C THR A 1086 17.25 8.16 11.40
N GLY A 1087 17.70 9.15 10.62
CA GLY A 1087 18.65 10.16 11.08
C GLY A 1087 18.06 11.02 12.21
N GLY A 1088 16.85 11.55 12.02
CA GLY A 1088 16.14 12.33 13.03
C GLY A 1088 15.94 11.58 14.35
N LEU A 1089 15.52 10.31 14.30
CA LEU A 1089 15.41 9.41 15.46
C LEU A 1089 16.77 9.17 16.13
N LYS A 1090 17.83 8.91 15.35
CA LYS A 1090 19.19 8.75 15.87
C LYS A 1090 19.60 9.99 16.65
N ARG A 1091 19.45 11.17 16.07
CA ARG A 1091 19.79 12.43 16.73
C ARG A 1091 18.97 12.65 18.00
N ALA A 1092 17.66 12.35 17.96
CA ALA A 1092 16.78 12.46 19.12
C ALA A 1092 17.20 11.50 20.25
N ALA A 1093 17.55 10.25 19.92
CA ALA A 1093 18.03 9.28 20.90
C ALA A 1093 19.39 9.67 21.49
N GLU A 1094 20.33 10.15 20.68
CA GLU A 1094 21.64 10.63 21.15
C GLU A 1094 21.50 11.87 22.05
N THR A 1095 20.65 12.82 21.67
CA THR A 1095 20.35 14.02 22.46
C THR A 1095 19.72 13.66 23.81
N GLN A 1096 18.77 12.73 23.81
CA GLN A 1096 18.05 12.31 25.02
C GLN A 1096 18.89 11.44 25.97
N SER A 1097 19.79 10.62 25.42
CA SER A 1097 20.58 9.65 26.18
C SER A 1097 21.98 10.16 26.57
N GLY A 1098 22.52 11.13 25.82
CA GLY A 1098 23.90 11.61 25.98
C GLY A 1098 24.98 10.62 25.51
N LYS A 1099 24.57 9.49 24.89
CA LYS A 1099 25.48 8.47 24.34
C LYS A 1099 25.28 8.35 22.82
N LYS A 1100 26.31 7.85 22.13
CA LYS A 1100 26.22 7.53 20.69
C LYS A 1100 25.29 6.34 20.48
N VAL A 1101 24.42 6.41 19.48
CA VAL A 1101 23.47 5.34 19.13
C VAL A 1101 23.84 4.80 17.75
N THR A 1102 23.90 3.47 17.60
CA THR A 1102 24.22 2.85 16.30
C THR A 1102 22.96 2.67 15.47
N ALA A 1103 22.99 3.00 14.18
CA ALA A 1103 21.95 2.62 13.23
C ALA A 1103 22.46 1.49 12.33
N SER A 1104 21.67 0.42 12.21
CA SER A 1104 21.93 -0.78 11.42
C SER A 1104 20.95 -0.88 10.26
N LEU A 1105 21.49 -0.99 9.04
CA LEU A 1105 20.76 -0.99 7.79
C LEU A 1105 20.84 -2.37 7.16
N ILE A 1106 19.73 -2.84 6.61
CA ILE A 1106 19.61 -4.18 6.03
C ILE A 1106 19.15 -4.07 4.59
N GLU A 1107 19.93 -4.65 3.69
CA GLU A 1107 19.66 -4.60 2.24
C GLU A 1107 19.02 -5.90 1.78
N SER A 1108 17.74 -6.09 2.15
CA SER A 1108 17.05 -7.37 1.99
C SER A 1108 16.59 -7.68 0.56
N PHE A 1109 16.88 -6.81 -0.40
CA PHE A 1109 16.73 -7.11 -1.83
C PHE A 1109 17.85 -8.02 -2.38
N SER A 1110 18.91 -8.25 -1.62
CA SER A 1110 19.98 -9.19 -1.97
C SER A 1110 19.89 -10.50 -1.16
N LYS A 1111 20.74 -11.48 -1.48
CA LYS A 1111 20.93 -12.69 -0.66
C LYS A 1111 21.66 -12.40 0.65
N ASP A 1112 22.49 -11.35 0.69
CA ASP A 1112 23.22 -10.93 1.88
C ASP A 1112 22.32 -10.04 2.76
N THR A 1113 21.92 -10.58 3.90
CA THR A 1113 21.11 -9.87 4.92
C THR A 1113 21.95 -9.28 6.04
N THR A 1114 23.27 -9.23 5.89
CA THR A 1114 24.16 -8.79 6.96
C THR A 1114 23.92 -7.32 7.30
N PRO A 1115 23.58 -6.97 8.55
CA PRO A 1115 23.37 -5.59 8.95
C PRO A 1115 24.65 -4.75 8.82
N ARG A 1116 24.57 -3.63 8.09
CA ARG A 1116 25.67 -2.67 7.93
C ARG A 1116 25.43 -1.45 8.80
N LYS A 1117 26.49 -0.79 9.27
CA LYS A 1117 26.33 0.48 9.99
C LYS A 1117 25.97 1.60 9.01
N LEU A 1118 25.19 2.57 9.48
CA LEU A 1118 24.72 3.69 8.67
C LEU A 1118 25.87 4.42 7.97
N GLU A 1119 26.89 4.82 8.73
CA GLU A 1119 27.99 5.61 8.21
C GLU A 1119 28.79 4.83 7.14
N ASP A 1120 28.96 3.52 7.32
CA ASP A 1120 29.66 2.65 6.37
C ASP A 1120 28.85 2.49 5.08
N LEU A 1121 27.53 2.30 5.19
CA LEU A 1121 26.65 2.22 4.02
C LEU A 1121 26.52 3.56 3.29
N LEU A 1122 26.51 4.69 4.01
CA LEU A 1122 26.52 6.03 3.40
C LEU A 1122 27.77 6.26 2.55
N ARG A 1123 28.97 5.95 3.06
CA ARG A 1123 30.20 6.05 2.26
C ARG A 1123 30.13 5.18 1.01
N LEU A 1124 29.67 3.93 1.16
CA LEU A 1124 29.50 3.01 0.03
C LEU A 1124 28.52 3.58 -1.01
N GLU A 1125 27.38 4.15 -0.59
CA GLU A 1125 26.43 4.79 -1.50
C GLU A 1125 27.04 6.00 -2.22
N TYR A 1126 27.76 6.88 -1.52
CA TYR A 1126 28.40 8.02 -2.16
C TYR A 1126 29.47 7.61 -3.18
N ARG A 1127 30.29 6.59 -2.88
CA ARG A 1127 31.27 6.04 -3.85
C ARG A 1127 30.58 5.43 -5.07
N THR A 1128 29.43 4.80 -4.89
CA THR A 1128 28.80 3.99 -5.96
C THR A 1128 27.75 4.75 -6.77
N LYS A 1129 27.22 5.86 -6.24
CA LYS A 1129 26.23 6.75 -6.87
C LYS A 1129 26.78 8.16 -7.08
N LEU A 1130 26.59 9.08 -6.12
CA LEU A 1130 26.83 10.52 -6.28
C LEU A 1130 28.23 10.84 -6.84
N LEU A 1131 29.27 10.12 -6.44
CA LEU A 1131 30.65 10.38 -6.86
C LEU A 1131 31.13 9.47 -7.99
N ASN A 1132 30.28 8.53 -8.42
CA ASN A 1132 30.57 7.63 -9.51
C ASN A 1132 30.35 8.33 -10.85
N PRO A 1133 31.38 8.47 -11.70
CA PRO A 1133 31.24 9.11 -13.00
C PRO A 1133 30.17 8.48 -13.89
N LYS A 1134 30.00 7.15 -13.85
CA LYS A 1134 28.97 6.44 -14.64
C LYS A 1134 27.56 6.86 -14.25
N TRP A 1135 27.31 6.96 -12.94
CA TRP A 1135 26.01 7.39 -12.44
C TRP A 1135 25.77 8.88 -12.75
N ALA A 1136 26.78 9.72 -12.48
CA ALA A 1136 26.72 11.16 -12.74
C ALA A 1136 26.38 11.48 -14.19
N GLU A 1137 27.08 10.83 -15.14
CA GLU A 1137 26.85 10.99 -16.57
C GLU A 1137 25.47 10.46 -16.99
N SER A 1138 25.11 9.25 -16.54
CA SER A 1138 23.83 8.60 -16.86
C SER A 1138 22.64 9.44 -16.39
N MET A 1139 22.70 10.01 -15.18
CA MET A 1139 21.69 10.93 -14.65
C MET A 1139 21.68 12.25 -15.42
N ALA A 1140 22.82 12.91 -15.62
CA ALA A 1140 22.86 14.18 -16.34
C ALA A 1140 22.33 14.07 -17.79
N ASN A 1141 22.40 12.88 -18.40
CA ASN A 1141 21.81 12.58 -19.71
C ASN A 1141 20.26 12.49 -19.72
N GLN A 1142 19.61 12.54 -18.56
CA GLN A 1142 18.15 12.47 -18.44
C GLN A 1142 17.45 13.85 -18.50
N GLY A 1143 18.19 14.92 -18.78
CA GLY A 1143 17.63 16.26 -18.91
C GLY A 1143 17.23 16.88 -17.57
N SER A 1144 16.12 17.60 -17.54
CA SER A 1144 15.69 18.39 -16.38
C SER A 1144 15.44 17.53 -15.14
N GLY A 1145 14.84 16.34 -15.33
CA GLY A 1145 14.64 15.34 -14.28
C GLY A 1145 15.95 14.80 -13.72
N GLY A 1146 16.94 14.52 -14.57
CA GLY A 1146 18.25 14.05 -14.13
C GLY A 1146 19.03 15.07 -13.29
N ALA A 1147 18.99 16.35 -13.69
CA ALA A 1147 19.58 17.44 -12.92
C ALA A 1147 18.89 17.62 -11.56
N TYR A 1148 17.56 17.47 -11.53
CA TYR A 1148 16.79 17.47 -10.28
C TYR A 1148 17.18 16.31 -9.36
N GLU A 1149 17.28 15.09 -9.89
CA GLU A 1149 17.72 13.91 -9.12
C GLU A 1149 19.09 14.14 -8.47
N ILE A 1150 20.08 14.65 -9.20
CA ILE A 1150 21.41 15.00 -8.65
C ILE A 1150 21.29 16.03 -7.52
N SER A 1151 20.46 17.07 -7.71
CA SER A 1151 20.18 18.08 -6.70
C SER A 1151 19.57 17.51 -5.41
N GLN A 1152 18.72 16.48 -5.53
CA GLN A 1152 18.16 15.78 -4.38
C GLN A 1152 19.23 14.98 -3.61
N ARG A 1153 20.22 14.36 -4.28
CA ARG A 1153 21.34 13.67 -3.58
C ARG A 1153 22.22 14.64 -2.82
N MET A 1154 22.43 15.85 -3.36
CA MET A 1154 23.12 16.93 -2.65
C MET A 1154 22.32 17.39 -1.42
N THR A 1155 20.99 17.46 -1.53
CA THR A 1155 20.12 17.80 -0.40
C THR A 1155 20.14 16.71 0.67
N ALA A 1156 20.13 15.43 0.28
CA ALA A 1156 20.28 14.30 1.20
C ALA A 1156 21.63 14.32 1.93
N LEU A 1157 22.72 14.74 1.26
CA LEU A 1157 24.02 14.95 1.91
C LEU A 1157 23.97 16.00 3.04
N ILE A 1158 23.19 17.07 2.88
CA ILE A 1158 22.94 18.04 3.96
C ILE A 1158 22.05 17.45 5.05
N GLY A 1159 21.01 16.69 4.68
CA GLY A 1159 20.14 16.01 5.63
C GLY A 1159 20.91 15.04 6.54
N TRP A 1160 21.82 14.24 5.98
CA TRP A 1160 22.71 13.37 6.76
C TRP A 1160 23.75 14.16 7.56
N GLY A 1161 24.27 15.27 7.03
CA GLY A 1161 25.11 16.20 7.80
C GLY A 1161 24.38 16.71 9.06
N GLY A 1162 23.14 17.17 8.93
CA GLY A 1162 22.35 17.71 10.04
C GLY A 1162 21.86 16.67 11.04
N THR A 1163 21.53 15.46 10.59
CA THR A 1163 20.90 14.44 11.45
C THR A 1163 21.88 13.43 12.04
N VAL A 1164 23.01 13.16 11.40
CA VAL A 1164 23.99 12.18 11.90
C VAL A 1164 25.42 12.70 11.98
N ASP A 1165 25.62 14.01 11.75
CA ASP A 1165 26.93 14.67 11.77
C ASP A 1165 27.92 14.06 10.75
N PHE A 1166 27.42 13.71 9.57
CA PHE A 1166 28.26 13.19 8.48
C PHE A 1166 29.19 14.29 7.93
N LYS A 1167 30.50 14.16 8.13
CA LYS A 1167 31.53 15.19 7.89
C LYS A 1167 32.72 14.71 7.06
N ASP A 1168 32.51 13.68 6.25
CA ASP A 1168 33.56 13.11 5.42
C ASP A 1168 33.88 14.05 4.25
N ASN A 1169 34.92 14.90 4.40
CA ASN A 1169 35.28 15.95 3.44
C ASN A 1169 35.41 15.47 1.99
N TRP A 1170 35.97 14.27 1.77
CA TRP A 1170 36.19 13.71 0.44
C TRP A 1170 34.89 13.55 -0.36
N VAL A 1171 33.74 13.40 0.31
CA VAL A 1171 32.42 13.34 -0.34
C VAL A 1171 32.03 14.71 -0.89
N TYR A 1172 32.16 15.76 -0.07
CA TYR A 1172 31.85 17.13 -0.46
C TYR A 1172 32.81 17.64 -1.53
N ASP A 1173 34.11 17.36 -1.38
CA ASP A 1173 35.13 17.73 -2.36
C ASP A 1173 34.85 17.05 -3.70
N GLY A 1174 34.66 15.74 -3.73
CA GLY A 1174 34.36 14.99 -4.95
C GLY A 1174 33.06 15.45 -5.62
N ALA A 1175 32.03 15.79 -4.84
CA ALA A 1175 30.78 16.33 -5.38
C ALA A 1175 30.98 17.72 -5.99
N SER A 1176 31.75 18.60 -5.34
CA SER A 1176 32.06 19.94 -5.86
C SER A 1176 32.86 19.88 -7.16
N GLU A 1177 33.86 18.99 -7.22
CA GLU A 1177 34.68 18.77 -8.42
C GLU A 1177 33.85 18.27 -9.59
N THR A 1178 32.94 17.32 -9.34
CA THR A 1178 32.14 16.68 -10.39
C THR A 1178 31.02 17.57 -10.91
N TYR A 1179 30.27 18.24 -10.02
CA TYR A 1179 29.02 18.89 -10.41
C TYR A 1179 29.11 20.40 -10.56
N ALA A 1180 30.07 21.06 -9.90
CA ALA A 1180 30.22 22.51 -9.94
C ALA A 1180 31.47 22.96 -10.70
N PHE A 1181 32.61 22.29 -10.51
CA PHE A 1181 33.89 22.75 -11.06
C PHE A 1181 34.28 22.14 -12.40
N ASP A 1182 33.72 20.98 -12.77
CA ASP A 1182 33.76 20.49 -14.15
C ASP A 1182 32.89 21.40 -15.04
N PRO A 1183 33.48 22.19 -15.96
CA PRO A 1183 32.73 23.14 -16.76
C PRO A 1183 31.72 22.48 -17.70
N GLU A 1184 31.97 21.25 -18.15
CA GLU A 1184 31.05 20.55 -19.05
C GLU A 1184 29.82 20.08 -18.27
N MET A 1185 30.03 19.42 -17.12
CA MET A 1185 28.94 18.97 -16.25
C MET A 1185 28.13 20.15 -15.73
N ALA A 1186 28.78 21.19 -15.21
CA ALA A 1186 28.10 22.37 -14.66
C ALA A 1186 27.23 23.08 -15.72
N ASN A 1187 27.75 23.27 -16.94
CA ASN A 1187 26.96 23.87 -18.02
C ASN A 1187 25.80 22.98 -18.47
N LYS A 1188 25.99 21.66 -18.49
CA LYS A 1188 24.95 20.71 -18.85
C LYS A 1188 23.79 20.74 -17.84
N LEU A 1189 24.10 20.67 -16.55
CA LEU A 1189 23.10 20.72 -15.48
C LEU A 1189 22.37 22.06 -15.43
N ARG A 1190 23.12 23.18 -15.52
CA ARG A 1190 22.54 24.53 -15.50
C ARG A 1190 21.58 24.77 -16.67
N LYS A 1191 21.95 24.32 -17.88
CA LYS A 1191 21.06 24.44 -19.06
C LYS A 1191 19.83 23.55 -18.96
N ALA A 1192 19.98 22.34 -18.41
CA ALA A 1192 18.87 21.40 -18.27
C ALA A 1192 17.86 21.85 -17.21
N ASN A 1193 18.34 22.38 -16.08
CA ASN A 1193 17.51 22.82 -14.96
C ASN A 1193 18.27 23.82 -14.07
N PRO A 1194 18.13 25.14 -14.31
CA PRO A 1194 18.91 26.15 -13.60
C PRO A 1194 18.56 26.21 -12.10
N GLU A 1195 17.31 25.99 -11.70
CA GLU A 1195 16.94 25.94 -10.28
C GLU A 1195 17.56 24.76 -9.55
N ALA A 1196 17.59 23.58 -10.17
CA ALA A 1196 18.24 22.41 -9.60
C ALA A 1196 19.75 22.62 -9.45
N PHE A 1197 20.39 23.26 -10.45
CA PHE A 1197 21.81 23.60 -10.41
C PHE A 1197 22.13 24.65 -9.34
N ARG A 1198 21.31 25.69 -9.21
CA ARG A 1198 21.40 26.65 -8.09
C ARG A 1198 21.35 25.92 -6.75
N ASN A 1199 20.44 24.97 -6.58
CA ASN A 1199 20.34 24.21 -5.34
C ASN A 1199 21.58 23.33 -5.09
N ILE A 1200 22.16 22.71 -6.13
CA ILE A 1200 23.43 21.95 -6.00
C ILE A 1200 24.52 22.82 -5.38
N VAL A 1201 24.76 24.01 -5.96
CA VAL A 1201 25.78 24.95 -5.47
C VAL A 1201 25.39 25.52 -4.10
N GLY A 1202 24.12 25.84 -3.90
CA GLY A 1202 23.58 26.33 -2.64
C GLY A 1202 23.76 25.36 -1.48
N ARG A 1203 23.52 24.05 -1.70
CA ARG A 1203 23.77 23.01 -0.68
C ARG A 1203 25.25 22.91 -0.32
N MET A 1204 26.17 23.10 -1.26
CA MET A 1204 27.62 23.11 -0.96
C MET A 1204 28.01 24.32 -0.10
N LEU A 1205 27.48 25.50 -0.40
CA LEU A 1205 27.66 26.71 0.42
C LEU A 1205 27.05 26.55 1.81
N GLU A 1206 25.88 25.93 1.91
CA GLU A 1206 25.24 25.61 3.18
C GLU A 1206 26.06 24.62 4.01
N ALA A 1207 26.61 23.56 3.38
CA ALA A 1207 27.51 22.62 4.06
C ALA A 1207 28.68 23.33 4.73
N HIS A 1208 29.26 24.32 4.05
CA HIS A 1208 30.29 25.18 4.62
C HIS A 1208 29.77 26.05 5.75
N GLY A 1209 28.67 26.79 5.52
CA GLY A 1209 28.09 27.69 6.52
C GLY A 1209 27.67 26.99 7.82
N ARG A 1210 27.33 25.69 7.75
CA ARG A 1210 26.96 24.85 8.91
C ARG A 1210 28.12 24.04 9.50
N GLY A 1211 29.32 24.13 8.93
CA GLY A 1211 30.51 23.43 9.41
C GLY A 1211 30.52 21.92 9.14
N PHE A 1212 29.74 21.45 8.15
CA PHE A 1212 29.82 20.06 7.66
C PHE A 1212 30.99 19.85 6.70
N TRP A 1213 31.39 20.92 6.00
CA TRP A 1213 32.47 20.91 5.04
C TRP A 1213 33.35 22.16 5.20
N ASN A 1214 34.67 21.98 5.16
CA ASN A 1214 35.63 23.08 5.20
C ASN A 1214 36.44 23.13 3.90
N PRO A 1215 35.88 23.69 2.81
CA PRO A 1215 36.59 23.82 1.55
C PRO A 1215 37.76 24.80 1.63
N ASP A 1216 38.73 24.64 0.72
CA ASP A 1216 39.73 25.67 0.47
C ASP A 1216 39.08 27.01 0.08
N PRO A 1217 39.63 28.17 0.48
CA PRO A 1217 39.06 29.48 0.17
C PRO A 1217 38.78 29.70 -1.33
N ASP A 1218 39.66 29.21 -2.20
CA ASP A 1218 39.49 29.33 -3.66
C ASP A 1218 38.29 28.52 -4.17
N LYS A 1219 38.00 27.36 -3.58
CA LYS A 1219 36.80 26.56 -3.92
C LYS A 1219 35.54 27.30 -3.49
N LEU A 1220 35.57 27.92 -2.30
CA LEU A 1220 34.43 28.69 -1.78
C LEU A 1220 34.10 29.91 -2.65
N GLU A 1221 35.10 30.68 -3.05
CA GLU A 1221 34.91 31.86 -3.92
C GLU A 1221 34.29 31.44 -5.28
N LYS A 1222 34.77 30.33 -5.86
CA LYS A 1222 34.21 29.79 -7.10
C LYS A 1222 32.74 29.37 -6.94
N LEU A 1223 32.37 28.72 -5.84
CA LEU A 1223 30.98 28.35 -5.58
C LEU A 1223 30.09 29.59 -5.43
N GLN A 1224 30.55 30.62 -4.73
CA GLN A 1224 29.82 31.89 -4.60
C GLN A 1224 29.60 32.56 -5.97
N ALA A 1225 30.62 32.57 -6.82
CA ALA A 1225 30.51 33.10 -8.18
C ALA A 1225 29.51 32.31 -9.04
N LEU A 1226 29.56 30.97 -8.99
CA LEU A 1226 28.62 30.11 -9.72
C LEU A 1226 27.18 30.30 -9.24
N TYR A 1227 26.97 30.44 -7.93
CA TYR A 1227 25.66 30.72 -7.35
C TYR A 1227 25.11 32.05 -7.86
N SER A 1228 25.91 33.13 -7.80
CA SER A 1228 25.51 34.46 -8.26
C SER A 1228 25.11 34.46 -9.74
N VAL A 1229 25.94 33.86 -10.62
CA VAL A 1229 25.66 33.82 -12.06
C VAL A 1229 24.38 33.04 -12.37
N THR A 1230 24.12 31.96 -11.64
CA THR A 1230 22.90 31.16 -11.83
C THR A 1230 21.66 31.92 -11.33
N GLU A 1231 21.79 32.66 -10.23
CA GLU A 1231 20.69 33.46 -9.69
C GLU A 1231 20.33 34.64 -10.61
N ASP A 1232 21.33 35.34 -11.14
CA ASP A 1232 21.12 36.42 -12.12
C ASP A 1232 20.36 35.92 -13.36
N GLU A 1233 20.66 34.68 -13.82
CA GLU A 1233 19.98 34.02 -14.93
C GLU A 1233 18.52 33.69 -14.61
N ILE A 1234 18.23 33.17 -13.41
CA ILE A 1234 16.87 32.82 -12.97
C ILE A 1234 16.01 34.07 -12.77
N GLU A 1235 16.56 35.12 -12.15
CA GLU A 1235 15.86 36.38 -11.88
C GLU A 1235 15.76 37.30 -13.12
N GLY A 1236 16.42 36.93 -14.23
CA GLY A 1236 16.37 37.67 -15.49
C GLY A 1236 17.12 39.00 -15.48
N VAL A 1237 18.14 39.13 -14.63
CA VAL A 1237 19.04 40.29 -14.57
C VAL A 1237 20.15 40.07 -15.60
N ALA A 1238 19.96 40.56 -16.83
CA ALA A 1238 21.04 40.51 -17.82
C ALA A 1238 22.22 41.39 -17.37
N MET A 1239 23.43 40.83 -17.32
CA MET A 1239 24.65 41.64 -17.34
C MET A 1239 24.76 42.27 -18.73
N GLU A 1240 24.60 43.59 -18.81
CA GLU A 1240 24.93 44.41 -20.00
C GLU A 1240 26.42 44.33 -20.36
#